data_AF-A0A1X7MQK6-F1
#
_entry.id   AF-A0A1X7MQK6-F1
#
_cell.length_a   1.000
_cell.length_b   1.000
_cell.length_c   1.000
_cell.angle_alpha   90.00
_cell.angle_beta   90.00
_cell.angle_gamma   90.00
#
_symmetry.space_group_name_H-M   'P 1'
#
loop_
_entity.id
_entity.type
_entity.pdbx_description
1 polymer ?
#
loop_
_entity_poly.entity_id
_entity_poly.type
_entity_poly.pdbx_seq_one_letter_code
_entity_poly.pdbx_strand_id
1 'polypeptide(L)'
;MTAQQFERHAQQFVRVAVDHRQCVEAGIINISDDHARVYVVLSVEMPLPFASKGSSPDGVQLQERVEIHIGADYPWKSPSFILREDFPRNLPHLSAGGGKSLPRPCLVDGSIDEYFSSFGLVEVGILQLLSQMAVWLAKAAVNGLMDPEHGWEPVMRYDLDDVVVVDPAAVRGRVGRDAGTVWLKSDFFRYRSGQGRLSGDEVYLTVNEELAASVGKLGTFPFDINVSAAGYPYGTSITAVFWAAENVIANTIFPETIETLDDLAARAKDFGFGPAFDAFLRRLEERWVSAAWTSQGSLPIGVIFCARRPFKLIGRDSSIELLPYIFDVSPRKQRKSLYEGASGRRAVAARQVDKVSATLLRTVSASADLGKIALIGCGSVGSKVSLHLARSGATITGLADKGILQPHNMARHALVRDVLPLAKATELASELSKLGQNPKVYLEDAARGLAQAASRAKIAPVGTNSIVNTTASLLVRDALSIVAPADFPARVTEIALFGRGKGAFVLHEGPDRNPTLADLEIELSAKATDVESALLFDEKFGLTEIQIGDGCGSLTMPMTDARLSAMSAAAAELLADFITQDTAGGVIAVGTQAVNAPTTTWRSISVPTMMTVPVDGADWTLKISSDVERRIREEIAVYPGVETGGLMIGACSARTKTITIVDLLSAPPDSQRTRSLFVLGKQGLKDAIMERHLRSGKRLLDVGTWHSHLSEQGPSATDWRTARQLAAERSPPAVLLIATPSVYCSIVHDRSR
;
A
#
# COMPACT_ATOMS: atom_id res chain seq x y z
N MET A 1 -34.09 27.70 -4.63
CA MET A 1 -34.53 28.75 -3.68
C MET A 1 -35.43 29.74 -4.40
N THR A 2 -36.25 30.50 -3.68
CA THR A 2 -36.99 31.66 -4.25
C THR A 2 -36.19 32.94 -4.07
N ALA A 3 -36.46 33.99 -4.86
CA ALA A 3 -35.83 35.31 -4.68
C ALA A 3 -35.98 35.85 -3.24
N GLN A 4 -37.12 35.59 -2.59
CA GLN A 4 -37.35 35.98 -1.19
C GLN A 4 -36.44 35.23 -0.20
N GLN A 5 -36.11 33.97 -0.47
CA GLN A 5 -35.12 33.22 0.33
C GLN A 5 -33.72 33.79 0.14
N PHE A 6 -33.34 34.12 -1.09
CA PHE A 6 -32.07 34.79 -1.38
C PHE A 6 -31.95 36.15 -0.73
N GLU A 7 -33.02 36.94 -0.74
CA GLU A 7 -33.08 38.22 -0.03
C GLU A 7 -32.83 38.04 1.47
N ARG A 8 -33.51 37.07 2.10
CA ARG A 8 -33.30 36.76 3.52
C ARG A 8 -31.86 36.33 3.82
N HIS A 9 -31.26 35.48 2.99
CA HIS A 9 -29.87 35.04 3.17
C HIS A 9 -28.88 36.18 2.95
N ALA A 10 -29.09 37.04 1.95
CA ALA A 10 -28.29 38.24 1.73
C ALA A 10 -28.36 39.21 2.91
N GLN A 11 -29.56 39.49 3.43
CA GLN A 11 -29.77 40.32 4.61
C GLN A 11 -29.11 39.73 5.86
N GLN A 12 -29.24 38.41 6.06
CA GLN A 12 -28.57 37.69 7.15
C GLN A 12 -27.05 37.82 7.04
N PHE A 13 -26.49 37.62 5.83
CA PHE A 13 -25.06 37.73 5.59
C PHE A 13 -24.55 39.13 5.89
N VAL A 14 -25.20 40.16 5.33
CA VAL A 14 -24.81 41.57 5.57
C VAL A 14 -24.88 41.92 7.04
N ARG A 15 -25.96 41.52 7.74
CA ARG A 15 -26.10 41.75 9.19
C ARG A 15 -24.92 41.15 9.97
N VAL A 16 -24.55 39.90 9.67
CA VAL A 16 -23.43 39.22 10.34
C VAL A 16 -22.09 39.83 9.94
N ALA A 17 -21.92 40.22 8.69
CA ALA A 17 -20.69 40.80 8.19
C ALA A 17 -20.36 42.14 8.86
N VAL A 18 -21.37 42.97 9.15
CA VAL A 18 -21.20 44.25 9.87
C VAL A 18 -20.65 44.04 11.29
N ASP A 19 -20.95 42.91 11.93
CA ASP A 19 -20.42 42.57 13.26
C ASP A 19 -18.96 42.09 13.22
N HIS A 20 -18.39 41.84 12.04
CA HIS A 20 -16.99 41.44 11.90
C HIS A 20 -16.06 42.63 12.13
N ARG A 21 -15.08 42.48 13.04
CA ARG A 21 -14.17 43.56 13.48
C ARG A 21 -13.45 44.34 12.38
N GLN A 22 -13.19 43.72 11.23
CA GLN A 22 -12.49 44.32 10.10
C GLN A 22 -13.44 44.80 8.99
N CYS A 23 -14.75 44.62 9.15
CA CYS A 23 -15.74 45.15 8.21
C CYS A 23 -15.87 46.66 8.36
N VAL A 24 -15.71 47.38 7.26
CA VAL A 24 -15.92 48.84 7.16
C VAL A 24 -17.29 49.15 6.60
N GLU A 25 -17.71 48.40 5.59
CA GLU A 25 -18.97 48.58 4.87
C GLU A 25 -19.42 47.23 4.32
N ALA A 26 -20.72 46.96 4.34
CA ALA A 26 -21.30 45.78 3.70
C ALA A 26 -22.68 46.12 3.12
N GLY A 27 -23.04 45.48 2.01
CA GLY A 27 -24.33 45.73 1.37
C GLY A 27 -24.69 44.71 0.30
N ILE A 28 -25.93 44.79 -0.17
CA ILE A 28 -26.47 43.91 -1.21
C ILE A 28 -26.20 44.57 -2.58
N ILE A 29 -25.62 43.80 -3.51
CA ILE A 29 -25.40 44.24 -4.90
C ILE A 29 -26.63 43.93 -5.75
N ASN A 30 -27.06 42.66 -5.73
CA ASN A 30 -28.17 42.16 -6.54
C ASN A 30 -28.79 40.92 -5.88
N ILE A 31 -30.09 40.75 -6.06
CA ILE A 31 -30.84 39.53 -5.71
C ILE A 31 -31.60 39.11 -6.97
N SER A 32 -31.43 37.85 -7.37
CA SER A 32 -32.13 37.23 -8.49
C SER A 32 -32.84 35.95 -8.04
N ASP A 33 -33.52 35.28 -8.98
CA ASP A 33 -34.21 34.01 -8.72
C ASP A 33 -33.26 32.82 -8.53
N ASP A 34 -31.98 32.97 -8.89
CA ASP A 34 -30.97 31.91 -8.90
C ASP A 34 -29.79 32.16 -7.93
N HIS A 35 -29.56 33.41 -7.51
CA HIS A 35 -28.48 33.75 -6.59
C HIS A 35 -28.68 35.10 -5.87
N ALA A 36 -27.84 35.37 -4.86
CA ALA A 36 -27.64 36.71 -4.34
C ALA A 36 -26.16 37.11 -4.39
N ARG A 37 -25.89 38.38 -4.67
CA ARG A 37 -24.57 38.99 -4.59
C ARG A 37 -24.57 40.08 -3.53
N VAL A 38 -23.62 39.98 -2.62
CA VAL A 38 -23.36 40.99 -1.58
C VAL A 38 -21.91 41.45 -1.68
N TYR A 39 -21.57 42.57 -1.08
CA TYR A 39 -20.19 43.01 -0.93
C TYR A 39 -19.86 43.26 0.54
N VAL A 40 -18.60 43.07 0.88
CA VAL A 40 -18.00 43.47 2.15
C VAL A 40 -16.69 44.19 1.85
N VAL A 41 -16.50 45.37 2.44
CA VAL A 41 -15.24 46.12 2.43
C VAL A 41 -14.51 45.80 3.71
N LEU A 42 -13.35 45.16 3.60
CA LEU A 42 -12.52 44.76 4.72
C LEU A 42 -11.34 45.74 4.89
N SER A 43 -11.12 46.21 6.12
CA SER A 43 -9.90 46.91 6.48
C SER A 43 -8.76 45.90 6.61
N VAL A 44 -7.76 46.04 5.73
CA VAL A 44 -6.63 45.12 5.64
C VAL A 44 -5.53 45.55 6.62
N GLU A 45 -5.12 44.63 7.49
CA GLU A 45 -3.97 44.85 8.37
C GLU A 45 -2.68 44.86 7.55
N MET A 46 -1.96 45.99 7.54
CA MET A 46 -0.70 46.14 6.80
C MET A 46 0.26 47.12 7.50
N PRO A 47 1.59 47.06 7.23
CA PRO A 47 2.57 47.97 7.79
C PRO A 47 2.26 49.45 7.57
N LEU A 48 2.62 50.31 8.54
CA LEU A 48 2.36 51.76 8.50
C LEU A 48 2.78 52.45 7.19
N PRO A 49 3.94 52.14 6.57
CA PRO A 49 4.31 52.76 5.29
C PRO A 49 3.32 52.44 4.16
N PHE A 50 2.72 51.25 4.14
CA PHE A 50 1.75 50.83 3.12
C PHE A 50 0.39 51.46 3.42
N ALA A 51 -0.05 51.39 4.67
CA ALA A 51 -1.29 52.01 5.12
C ALA A 51 -1.32 53.52 4.81
N SER A 52 -0.20 54.23 5.01
CA SER A 52 -0.09 55.67 4.70
C SER A 52 -0.27 56.01 3.21
N LYS A 53 0.00 55.05 2.32
CA LYS A 53 -0.16 55.18 0.87
C LYS A 53 -1.52 54.66 0.39
N GLY A 54 -2.30 54.02 1.26
CA GLY A 54 -3.59 53.40 0.93
C GLY A 54 -3.49 52.04 0.22
N SER A 55 -2.29 51.54 -0.06
CA SER A 55 -2.07 50.24 -0.70
C SER A 55 -0.69 49.65 -0.40
N SER A 56 -0.58 48.33 -0.52
CA SER A 56 0.68 47.58 -0.49
C SER A 56 1.43 47.68 -1.83
N PRO A 57 2.75 47.42 -1.86
CA PRO A 57 3.53 47.37 -3.09
C PRO A 57 3.01 46.36 -4.11
N ASP A 58 2.45 45.25 -3.62
CA ASP A 58 1.90 44.18 -4.45
C ASP A 58 0.50 44.48 -4.96
N GLY A 59 -0.14 45.57 -4.52
CA GLY A 59 -1.41 46.06 -5.08
C GLY A 59 -2.67 45.78 -4.25
N VAL A 60 -2.55 45.20 -3.04
CA VAL A 60 -3.66 45.06 -2.07
C VAL A 60 -4.00 46.43 -1.46
N GLN A 61 -5.28 46.80 -1.42
CA GLN A 61 -5.77 48.09 -0.90
C GLN A 61 -5.98 48.05 0.62
N LEU A 62 -5.86 49.21 1.29
CA LEU A 62 -6.11 49.34 2.74
C LEU A 62 -7.57 49.02 3.13
N GLN A 63 -8.50 49.31 2.22
CA GLN A 63 -9.89 48.91 2.29
C GLN A 63 -10.20 48.10 1.03
N GLU A 64 -10.20 46.78 1.16
CA GLU A 64 -10.35 45.87 0.03
C GLU A 64 -11.81 45.42 -0.07
N ARG A 65 -12.43 45.68 -1.23
CA ARG A 65 -13.80 45.26 -1.52
C ARG A 65 -13.81 43.82 -2.01
N VAL A 66 -14.55 42.97 -1.30
CA VAL A 66 -14.75 41.57 -1.64
C VAL A 66 -16.22 41.36 -2.00
N GLU A 67 -16.48 40.72 -3.12
CA GLU A 67 -17.82 40.31 -3.51
C GLU A 67 -18.08 38.88 -3.03
N ILE A 68 -19.28 38.65 -2.53
CA ILE A 68 -19.70 37.36 -2.01
C ILE A 68 -20.92 36.89 -2.80
N HIS A 69 -20.82 35.66 -3.30
CA HIS A 69 -21.87 35.01 -4.07
C HIS A 69 -22.55 33.92 -3.24
N ILE A 70 -23.87 34.04 -3.06
CA ILE A 70 -24.72 33.09 -2.34
C ILE A 70 -25.55 32.33 -3.38
N GLY A 71 -25.22 31.06 -3.57
CA GLY A 71 -25.89 30.18 -4.54
C GLY A 71 -27.10 29.42 -3.96
N ALA A 72 -27.83 28.73 -4.83
CA ALA A 72 -29.06 27.99 -4.49
C ALA A 72 -28.90 26.87 -3.45
N ASP A 73 -27.68 26.38 -3.24
CA ASP A 73 -27.36 25.31 -2.29
C ASP A 73 -27.06 25.86 -0.87
N TYR A 74 -27.05 27.17 -0.64
CA TYR A 74 -26.82 27.73 0.69
C TYR A 74 -27.92 27.29 1.70
N PRO A 75 -27.67 27.18 3.02
CA PRO A 75 -26.37 27.13 3.68
C PRO A 75 -25.74 25.73 3.67
N TRP A 76 -26.17 24.81 2.80
CA TRP A 76 -25.50 23.50 2.65
C TRP A 76 -24.16 23.62 1.90
N LYS A 77 -24.00 24.69 1.11
CA LYS A 77 -22.72 25.15 0.60
C LYS A 77 -22.38 26.53 1.16
N SER A 78 -21.09 26.74 1.34
CA SER A 78 -20.53 28.03 1.71
C SER A 78 -20.75 29.07 0.60
N PRO A 79 -20.77 30.37 0.94
CA PRO A 79 -20.76 31.42 -0.05
C PRO A 79 -19.35 31.60 -0.65
N SER A 80 -19.27 31.98 -1.93
CA SER A 80 -17.98 32.14 -2.63
C SER A 80 -17.48 33.59 -2.56
N PHE A 81 -16.18 33.77 -2.33
CA PHE A 81 -15.52 35.06 -2.23
C PHE A 81 -14.79 35.40 -3.54
N ILE A 82 -14.97 36.63 -4.04
CA ILE A 82 -14.47 37.09 -5.33
C ILE A 82 -13.83 38.48 -5.15
N LEU A 83 -12.61 38.64 -5.65
CA LEU A 83 -11.86 39.89 -5.61
C LEU A 83 -12.11 40.75 -6.86
N ARG A 84 -11.74 42.03 -6.78
CA ARG A 84 -11.87 42.98 -7.90
C ARG A 84 -11.09 42.56 -9.14
N GLU A 85 -11.53 43.02 -10.31
CA GLU A 85 -11.00 42.60 -11.61
C GLU A 85 -9.50 42.87 -11.80
N ASP A 86 -9.03 44.00 -11.27
CA ASP A 86 -7.64 44.46 -11.30
C ASP A 86 -6.83 44.02 -10.07
N PHE A 87 -7.33 43.07 -9.27
CA PHE A 87 -6.57 42.51 -8.15
C PHE A 87 -5.34 41.72 -8.67
N PRO A 88 -4.17 41.83 -8.02
CA PRO A 88 -2.94 41.15 -8.43
C PRO A 88 -3.10 39.64 -8.55
N ARG A 89 -2.66 39.05 -9.67
CA ARG A 89 -2.86 37.62 -9.98
C ARG A 89 -1.62 36.74 -9.80
N ASN A 90 -0.48 37.36 -9.50
CA ASN A 90 0.80 36.70 -9.24
C ASN A 90 1.01 36.37 -7.76
N LEU A 91 -0.04 36.44 -6.95
CA LEU A 91 -0.01 36.08 -5.53
C LEU A 91 -0.33 34.59 -5.34
N PRO A 92 0.25 33.92 -4.32
CA PRO A 92 -0.11 32.56 -3.94
C PRO A 92 -1.58 32.44 -3.49
N HIS A 93 -2.08 31.21 -3.31
CA HIS A 93 -3.45 30.93 -2.87
C HIS A 93 -4.58 31.60 -3.70
N LEU A 94 -4.38 31.83 -5.00
CA LEU A 94 -5.43 32.24 -5.93
C LEU A 94 -5.82 31.09 -6.86
N SER A 95 -7.12 30.88 -7.09
CA SER A 95 -7.62 29.86 -8.01
C SER A 95 -7.15 30.12 -9.45
N ALA A 96 -6.78 29.06 -10.17
CA ALA A 96 -6.61 29.16 -11.62
C ALA A 96 -7.94 29.50 -12.30
N GLY A 97 -7.90 30.49 -13.19
CA GLY A 97 -9.02 30.83 -14.05
C GLY A 97 -8.51 31.71 -15.19
N GLY A 98 -9.17 31.65 -16.34
CA GLY A 98 -8.74 32.40 -17.53
C GLY A 98 -8.58 33.90 -17.25
N GLY A 99 -7.89 34.62 -18.14
CA GLY A 99 -7.55 36.04 -17.93
C GLY A 99 -8.75 36.94 -17.64
N LYS A 100 -9.96 36.49 -18.02
CA LYS A 100 -11.25 37.19 -17.81
C LYS A 100 -12.01 36.78 -16.54
N SER A 101 -11.62 35.71 -15.85
CA SER A 101 -12.27 35.31 -14.60
C SER A 101 -11.82 36.20 -13.45
N LEU A 102 -12.74 36.58 -12.56
CA LEU A 102 -12.38 37.35 -11.36
C LEU A 102 -11.56 36.49 -10.38
N PRO A 103 -10.50 37.03 -9.75
CA PRO A 103 -9.65 36.26 -8.85
C PRO A 103 -10.43 35.76 -7.63
N ARG A 104 -10.21 34.50 -7.25
CA ARG A 104 -10.82 33.88 -6.07
C ARG A 104 -9.72 33.39 -5.12
N PRO A 105 -9.73 33.83 -3.85
CA PRO A 105 -8.77 33.36 -2.87
C PRO A 105 -9.14 31.98 -2.32
N CYS A 106 -8.12 31.17 -2.06
CA CYS A 106 -8.24 29.95 -1.28
C CYS A 106 -8.16 30.32 0.20
N LEU A 107 -9.29 30.19 0.92
CA LEU A 107 -9.41 30.66 2.30
C LEU A 107 -9.05 29.61 3.35
N VAL A 108 -9.16 28.33 3.02
CA VAL A 108 -8.96 27.23 3.97
C VAL A 108 -8.19 26.10 3.31
N ASP A 109 -7.43 25.35 4.10
CA ASP A 109 -6.83 24.10 3.66
C ASP A 109 -7.92 23.00 3.67
N GLY A 110 -8.31 22.55 2.48
CA GLY A 110 -9.40 21.57 2.28
C GLY A 110 -10.71 22.19 1.80
N SER A 111 -11.83 21.56 2.16
CA SER A 111 -13.16 21.99 1.71
C SER A 111 -13.66 23.20 2.50
N ILE A 112 -13.86 24.31 1.82
CA ILE A 112 -14.51 25.51 2.37
C ILE A 112 -15.94 25.25 2.85
N ASP A 113 -16.65 24.33 2.19
CA ASP A 113 -18.00 23.93 2.57
C ASP A 113 -18.01 23.13 3.89
N GLU A 114 -17.02 22.24 4.09
CA GLU A 114 -16.84 21.51 5.36
C GLU A 114 -16.40 22.46 6.47
N TYR A 115 -15.47 23.38 6.19
CA TYR A 115 -15.06 24.40 7.17
C TYR A 115 -16.26 25.25 7.60
N PHE A 116 -17.04 25.77 6.65
CA PHE A 116 -18.23 26.55 6.92
C PHE A 116 -19.26 25.77 7.74
N SER A 117 -19.49 24.50 7.39
CA SER A 117 -20.48 23.62 8.04
C SER A 117 -19.99 23.04 9.37
N SER A 118 -18.69 23.09 9.66
CA SER A 118 -18.12 22.66 10.95
C SER A 118 -18.61 23.50 12.13
N PHE A 119 -19.15 24.69 11.84
CA PHE A 119 -19.78 25.57 12.82
C PHE A 119 -21.29 25.31 12.84
N GLY A 120 -21.82 24.93 14.00
CA GLY A 120 -23.25 24.59 14.16
C GLY A 120 -24.24 25.75 13.90
N LEU A 121 -23.75 26.99 13.79
CA LEU A 121 -24.54 28.17 13.41
C LEU A 121 -23.99 28.79 12.13
N VAL A 122 -24.88 29.06 11.19
CA VAL A 122 -24.57 29.70 9.89
C VAL A 122 -23.87 31.04 10.08
N GLU A 123 -24.32 31.84 11.05
CA GLU A 123 -23.73 33.13 11.38
C GLU A 123 -22.26 33.00 11.80
N VAL A 124 -21.93 31.97 12.59
CA VAL A 124 -20.55 31.71 12.99
C VAL A 124 -19.72 31.28 11.78
N GLY A 125 -20.26 30.43 10.91
CA GLY A 125 -19.60 30.07 9.64
C GLY A 125 -19.27 31.29 8.77
N ILE A 126 -20.20 32.25 8.64
CA ILE A 126 -19.97 33.51 7.91
C ILE A 126 -18.83 34.31 8.54
N LEU A 127 -18.85 34.51 9.87
CA LEU A 127 -17.81 35.26 10.58
C LEU A 127 -16.43 34.63 10.43
N GLN A 128 -16.36 33.29 10.46
CA GLN A 128 -15.11 32.56 10.32
C GLN A 128 -14.55 32.64 8.89
N LEU A 129 -15.40 32.55 7.86
CA LEU A 129 -14.96 32.78 6.48
C LEU A 129 -14.47 34.22 6.26
N LEU A 130 -15.15 35.23 6.83
CA LEU A 130 -14.69 36.61 6.80
C LEU A 130 -13.36 36.80 7.55
N SER A 131 -13.16 36.07 8.65
CA SER A 131 -11.89 36.07 9.39
C SER A 131 -10.76 35.47 8.55
N GLN A 132 -11.02 34.35 7.86
CA GLN A 132 -10.05 33.76 6.93
C GLN A 132 -9.73 34.71 5.78
N MET A 133 -10.74 35.37 5.19
CA MET A 133 -10.54 36.37 4.14
C MET A 133 -9.67 37.53 4.62
N ALA A 134 -9.89 38.02 5.84
CA ALA A 134 -9.13 39.11 6.41
C ALA A 134 -7.67 38.72 6.70
N VAL A 135 -7.44 37.52 7.24
CA VAL A 135 -6.08 36.96 7.44
C VAL A 135 -5.37 36.76 6.10
N TRP A 136 -6.08 36.25 5.10
CA TRP A 136 -5.56 36.06 3.75
C TRP A 136 -5.11 37.39 3.14
N LEU A 137 -5.94 38.44 3.21
CA LEU A 137 -5.60 39.78 2.70
C LEU A 137 -4.42 40.41 3.44
N ALA A 138 -4.34 40.24 4.76
CA ALA A 138 -3.22 40.76 5.55
C ALA A 138 -1.88 40.11 5.13
N LYS A 139 -1.89 38.78 4.92
CA LYS A 139 -0.73 38.05 4.38
C LYS A 139 -0.40 38.50 2.96
N ALA A 140 -1.41 38.71 2.12
CA ALA A 140 -1.25 39.18 0.74
C ALA A 140 -0.56 40.56 0.69
N ALA A 141 -0.95 41.49 1.59
CA ALA A 141 -0.43 42.86 1.63
C ALA A 141 1.06 42.98 2.00
N VAL A 142 1.66 41.91 2.52
CA VAL A 142 3.08 41.88 2.93
C VAL A 142 3.89 40.81 2.18
N ASN A 143 3.32 40.24 1.11
CA ASN A 143 3.89 39.10 0.39
C ASN A 143 4.21 37.89 1.31
N GLY A 144 3.39 37.70 2.35
CA GLY A 144 3.53 36.66 3.37
C GLY A 144 2.61 35.46 3.15
N LEU A 145 2.04 35.32 1.96
CA LEU A 145 1.23 34.15 1.59
C LEU A 145 2.10 32.90 1.34
N MET A 146 3.35 33.08 0.91
CA MET A 146 4.30 31.99 0.72
C MET A 146 5.34 31.99 1.84
N ASP A 147 5.55 30.82 2.43
CA ASP A 147 6.53 30.61 3.49
C ASP A 147 7.65 29.67 2.99
N PRO A 148 8.90 30.16 2.86
CA PRO A 148 10.03 29.35 2.45
C PRO A 148 10.34 28.15 3.37
N GLU A 149 9.98 28.22 4.66
CA GLU A 149 10.17 27.10 5.60
C GLU A 149 9.17 25.97 5.34
N HIS A 150 7.94 26.31 4.94
CA HIS A 150 6.91 25.33 4.58
C HIS A 150 7.07 24.76 3.17
N GLY A 151 7.63 25.54 2.25
CA GLY A 151 7.89 25.14 0.87
C GLY A 151 7.13 25.98 -0.16
N TRP A 152 7.45 25.76 -1.43
CA TRP A 152 6.89 26.51 -2.55
C TRP A 152 5.48 25.99 -2.84
N GLU A 153 4.49 26.88 -2.77
CA GLU A 153 3.12 26.55 -3.11
C GLU A 153 2.97 26.39 -4.64
N PRO A 154 2.54 25.22 -5.12
CA PRO A 154 2.23 25.04 -6.54
C PRO A 154 1.10 25.96 -7.00
N VAL A 155 1.07 26.27 -8.30
CA VAL A 155 -0.06 26.97 -8.92
C VAL A 155 -1.33 26.14 -8.74
N MET A 156 -2.34 26.75 -8.13
CA MET A 156 -3.59 26.09 -7.77
C MET A 156 -4.42 25.77 -9.00
N ARG A 157 -4.44 24.48 -9.39
CA ARG A 157 -5.17 23.97 -10.56
C ARG A 157 -6.24 22.94 -10.22
N TYR A 158 -6.61 22.77 -8.95
CA TYR A 158 -7.48 21.67 -8.51
C TYR A 158 -8.90 21.73 -9.11
N ASP A 159 -9.40 22.94 -9.41
CA ASP A 159 -10.72 23.20 -10.01
C ASP A 159 -10.75 23.13 -11.55
N LEU A 160 -9.64 22.77 -12.21
CA LEU A 160 -9.62 22.64 -13.67
C LEU A 160 -10.27 21.33 -14.13
N ASP A 161 -11.10 21.42 -15.17
CA ASP A 161 -11.84 20.29 -15.73
C ASP A 161 -10.92 19.28 -16.42
N ASP A 162 -9.95 19.77 -17.20
CA ASP A 162 -9.00 18.95 -17.95
C ASP A 162 -7.94 18.32 -17.04
N VAL A 163 -7.63 17.04 -17.25
CA VAL A 163 -6.79 16.24 -16.35
C VAL A 163 -5.62 15.59 -17.09
N VAL A 164 -4.41 15.73 -16.51
CA VAL A 164 -3.24 14.94 -16.89
C VAL A 164 -2.83 14.04 -15.71
N VAL A 165 -3.00 12.73 -15.90
CA VAL A 165 -2.62 11.68 -14.94
C VAL A 165 -1.19 11.26 -15.22
N VAL A 166 -0.29 11.36 -14.24
CA VAL A 166 1.14 11.12 -14.44
C VAL A 166 1.79 10.59 -13.16
N ASP A 167 2.82 9.74 -13.29
CA ASP A 167 3.72 9.45 -12.17
C ASP A 167 4.72 10.62 -12.03
N PRO A 168 4.60 11.44 -10.98
CA PRO A 168 5.43 12.62 -10.84
C PRO A 168 6.89 12.28 -10.53
N ALA A 169 7.18 11.15 -9.88
CA ALA A 169 8.54 10.70 -9.62
C ALA A 169 9.22 10.27 -10.93
N ALA A 170 8.51 9.53 -11.78
CA ALA A 170 9.01 9.14 -13.09
C ALA A 170 9.27 10.34 -14.01
N VAL A 171 8.41 11.37 -13.98
CA VAL A 171 8.65 12.59 -14.77
C VAL A 171 9.80 13.42 -14.22
N ARG A 172 9.84 13.67 -12.91
CA ARG A 172 10.93 14.42 -12.27
C ARG A 172 12.28 13.73 -12.47
N GLY A 173 12.32 12.40 -12.46
CA GLY A 173 13.53 11.62 -12.74
C GLY A 173 14.08 11.77 -14.16
N ARG A 174 13.30 12.31 -15.11
CA ARG A 174 13.75 12.60 -16.48
C ARG A 174 14.30 14.02 -16.64
N VAL A 175 14.14 14.89 -15.64
CA VAL A 175 14.61 16.28 -15.70
C VAL A 175 16.12 16.31 -15.51
N GLY A 176 16.85 16.67 -16.56
CA GLY A 176 18.31 16.73 -16.58
C GLY A 176 18.89 18.05 -16.06
N ARG A 177 20.23 18.13 -16.10
CA ARG A 177 20.98 19.36 -15.80
C ARG A 177 20.89 20.40 -16.91
N ASP A 178 20.94 19.95 -18.16
CA ASP A 178 20.77 20.80 -19.34
C ASP A 178 19.29 20.91 -19.72
N ALA A 179 18.93 21.98 -20.46
CA ALA A 179 17.59 22.14 -21.01
C ALA A 179 17.25 20.99 -21.96
N GLY A 180 16.01 20.49 -21.89
CA GLY A 180 15.63 19.32 -22.66
C GLY A 180 14.12 19.12 -22.81
N THR A 181 13.79 18.15 -23.66
CA THR A 181 12.42 17.69 -23.88
C THR A 181 12.40 16.18 -24.09
N VAL A 182 11.37 15.52 -23.58
CA VAL A 182 11.07 14.12 -23.85
C VAL A 182 9.60 13.97 -24.20
N TRP A 183 9.31 13.11 -25.18
CA TRP A 183 7.93 12.79 -25.55
C TRP A 183 7.57 11.46 -24.93
N LEU A 184 6.45 11.42 -24.24
CA LEU A 184 5.92 10.23 -23.59
C LEU A 184 4.62 9.85 -24.28
N LYS A 185 4.43 8.55 -24.52
CA LYS A 185 3.14 8.04 -25.01
C LYS A 185 2.06 8.36 -23.98
N SER A 186 0.84 8.64 -24.41
CA SER A 186 -0.28 8.91 -23.50
C SER A 186 -1.56 8.35 -24.06
N ASP A 187 -2.40 7.79 -23.21
CA ASP A 187 -3.76 7.42 -23.60
C ASP A 187 -4.69 8.58 -23.24
N PHE A 188 -5.67 8.86 -24.08
CA PHE A 188 -6.65 9.92 -23.82
C PHE A 188 -8.07 9.40 -23.87
N PHE A 189 -8.93 10.10 -23.13
CA PHE A 189 -10.37 9.92 -23.12
C PHE A 189 -11.03 11.31 -23.04
N ARG A 190 -12.13 11.52 -23.79
CA ARG A 190 -12.90 12.77 -23.76
C ARG A 190 -14.30 12.55 -23.19
N TYR A 191 -14.73 13.36 -22.24
CA TYR A 191 -16.04 13.29 -21.59
C TYR A 191 -16.91 14.52 -21.89
N ARG A 192 -18.25 14.33 -21.92
CA ARG A 192 -19.31 15.23 -22.44
C ARG A 192 -19.25 15.45 -23.95
N SER A 193 -20.21 14.91 -24.69
CA SER A 193 -20.25 15.01 -26.15
C SER A 193 -21.04 16.23 -26.62
N GLY A 194 -20.31 17.19 -27.20
CA GLY A 194 -20.90 18.33 -27.90
C GLY A 194 -20.06 18.75 -29.10
N GLN A 195 -19.67 17.81 -29.95
CA GLN A 195 -18.86 17.99 -31.18
C GLN A 195 -17.31 18.00 -31.02
N GLY A 196 -16.70 17.04 -30.30
CA GLY A 196 -15.35 16.52 -30.63
C GLY A 196 -14.27 17.58 -30.90
N ARG A 197 -14.18 18.58 -30.01
CA ARG A 197 -13.21 19.68 -29.99
C ARG A 197 -12.98 20.06 -28.53
N LEU A 198 -11.87 20.74 -28.21
CA LEU A 198 -11.70 21.52 -26.97
C LEU A 198 -12.83 22.55 -26.69
N SER A 199 -13.83 22.66 -27.58
CA SER A 199 -15.05 23.43 -27.37
C SER A 199 -16.19 22.55 -26.84
N GLY A 200 -16.08 22.08 -25.60
CA GLY A 200 -17.20 21.46 -24.86
C GLY A 200 -16.89 20.13 -24.16
N ASP A 201 -15.78 19.48 -24.50
CA ASP A 201 -15.40 18.17 -23.94
C ASP A 201 -14.28 18.32 -22.89
N GLU A 202 -14.36 17.59 -21.77
CA GLU A 202 -13.30 17.47 -20.76
C GLU A 202 -12.27 16.40 -21.22
N VAL A 203 -10.97 16.73 -21.21
CA VAL A 203 -9.91 15.80 -21.64
C VAL A 203 -9.22 15.15 -20.44
N TYR A 204 -9.16 13.82 -20.45
CA TYR A 204 -8.36 13.02 -19.53
C TYR A 204 -7.19 12.41 -20.32
N LEU A 205 -5.97 12.80 -19.99
CA LEU A 205 -4.73 12.28 -20.58
C LEU A 205 -3.94 11.50 -19.52
N THR A 206 -3.71 10.21 -19.75
CA THR A 206 -2.88 9.36 -18.88
C THR A 206 -1.52 9.12 -19.51
N VAL A 207 -0.47 9.65 -18.89
CA VAL A 207 0.90 9.52 -19.38
C VAL A 207 1.43 8.11 -19.10
N ASN A 208 1.90 7.48 -20.17
CA ASN A 208 2.61 6.22 -20.13
C ASN A 208 4.11 6.52 -20.14
N GLU A 209 4.88 5.77 -19.36
CA GLU A 209 6.33 6.00 -19.22
C GLU A 209 7.14 5.56 -20.45
N GLU A 210 6.47 5.03 -21.48
CA GLU A 210 7.03 4.63 -22.75
C GLU A 210 7.45 5.86 -23.57
N LEU A 211 8.70 5.84 -24.07
CA LEU A 211 9.23 6.91 -24.91
C LEU A 211 8.52 6.94 -26.25
N ALA A 212 8.03 8.13 -26.60
CA ALA A 212 7.60 8.45 -27.94
C ALA A 212 8.80 8.94 -28.76
N ALA A 213 8.96 8.39 -29.97
CA ALA A 213 10.00 8.87 -30.88
C ALA A 213 9.77 10.36 -31.19
N SER A 214 10.77 11.21 -30.97
CA SER A 214 10.69 12.66 -31.26
C SER A 214 11.05 13.00 -32.72
N VAL A 215 11.60 12.03 -33.48
CA VAL A 215 11.99 12.15 -34.89
C VAL A 215 11.61 10.86 -35.65
N GLY A 216 11.25 10.93 -36.94
CA GLY A 216 10.96 9.75 -37.80
C GLY A 216 9.52 9.70 -38.39
N LYS A 217 9.21 8.64 -39.16
CA LYS A 217 7.89 8.46 -39.83
C LYS A 217 6.76 8.16 -38.82
N LEU A 218 5.57 8.71 -39.05
CA LEU A 218 4.35 8.50 -38.23
C LEU A 218 4.02 7.02 -37.97
N GLY A 219 4.28 6.10 -38.90
CA GLY A 219 3.98 4.67 -38.74
C GLY A 219 4.72 3.95 -37.60
N THR A 220 5.73 4.59 -36.99
CA THR A 220 6.42 4.08 -35.79
C THR A 220 5.81 4.57 -34.48
N PHE A 221 4.76 5.40 -34.54
CA PHE A 221 4.19 6.07 -33.38
C PHE A 221 2.63 6.06 -33.40
N PRO A 222 1.96 5.62 -32.32
CA PRO A 222 0.53 5.32 -32.32
C PRO A 222 -0.30 6.55 -31.97
N PHE A 223 -0.50 7.48 -32.91
CA PHE A 223 -1.71 8.32 -32.81
C PHE A 223 -2.89 7.45 -33.21
N ASP A 224 -3.92 7.41 -32.38
CA ASP A 224 -5.15 6.69 -32.69
C ASP A 224 -6.34 7.43 -32.05
N ILE A 225 -7.46 7.44 -32.76
CA ILE A 225 -8.73 7.94 -32.26
C ILE A 225 -9.80 6.90 -32.56
N ASN A 226 -10.30 6.30 -31.50
CA ASN A 226 -11.47 5.43 -31.50
C ASN A 226 -12.65 6.17 -30.85
N VAL A 227 -13.85 5.61 -31.04
CA VAL A 227 -15.08 6.11 -30.42
C VAL A 227 -15.69 4.95 -29.63
N SER A 228 -15.97 5.18 -28.35
CA SER A 228 -16.59 4.17 -27.49
C SER A 228 -18.05 3.93 -27.90
N ALA A 229 -18.65 2.84 -27.40
CA ALA A 229 -20.07 2.55 -27.65
C ALA A 229 -21.02 3.68 -27.19
N ALA A 230 -20.61 4.47 -26.19
CA ALA A 230 -21.34 5.64 -25.70
C ALA A 230 -21.05 6.94 -26.47
N GLY A 231 -20.25 6.89 -27.55
CA GLY A 231 -19.94 8.04 -28.41
C GLY A 231 -18.75 8.89 -27.96
N TYR A 232 -18.04 8.51 -26.89
CA TYR A 232 -16.89 9.25 -26.38
C TYR A 232 -15.60 8.91 -27.14
N PRO A 233 -14.86 9.92 -27.66
CA PRO A 233 -13.54 9.71 -28.26
C PRO A 233 -12.49 9.25 -27.24
N TYR A 234 -11.67 8.28 -27.63
CA TYR A 234 -10.54 7.81 -26.84
C TYR A 234 -9.45 7.26 -27.76
N GLY A 235 -8.23 7.13 -27.27
CA GLY A 235 -7.15 6.54 -28.06
C GLY A 235 -5.77 6.89 -27.52
N THR A 236 -4.78 6.89 -28.39
CA THR A 236 -3.39 7.14 -28.00
C THR A 236 -2.86 8.41 -28.65
N SER A 237 -2.07 9.16 -27.89
CA SER A 237 -1.46 10.45 -28.22
C SER A 237 -0.10 10.58 -27.50
N ILE A 238 0.40 11.80 -27.35
CA ILE A 238 1.63 12.13 -26.61
C ILE A 238 1.40 13.15 -25.52
N THR A 239 2.30 13.11 -24.54
CA THR A 239 2.60 14.22 -23.65
C THR A 239 4.07 14.58 -23.76
N ALA A 240 4.37 15.83 -24.14
CA ALA A 240 5.74 16.32 -24.20
C ALA A 240 6.11 17.01 -22.88
N VAL A 241 7.21 16.57 -22.27
CA VAL A 241 7.74 17.14 -21.03
C VAL A 241 8.90 18.07 -21.37
N PHE A 242 8.95 19.25 -20.77
CA PHE A 242 9.97 20.28 -21.00
C PHE A 242 10.61 20.73 -19.70
N TRP A 243 11.91 20.97 -19.73
CA TRP A 243 12.63 21.57 -18.61
C TRP A 243 13.76 22.46 -19.11
N ALA A 244 14.09 23.48 -18.32
CA ALA A 244 15.23 24.34 -18.55
C ALA A 244 16.49 23.78 -17.88
N ALA A 245 17.63 24.42 -18.17
CA ALA A 245 18.89 24.12 -17.49
C ALA A 245 18.78 24.36 -15.97
N GLU A 246 19.61 23.68 -15.19
CA GLU A 246 19.55 23.64 -13.73
C GLU A 246 19.65 25.03 -13.07
N ASN A 247 20.35 25.97 -13.69
CA ASN A 247 20.52 27.34 -13.24
C ASN A 247 19.33 28.27 -13.53
N VAL A 248 18.34 27.80 -14.30
CA VAL A 248 17.13 28.58 -14.61
C VAL A 248 16.07 28.30 -13.54
N ILE A 249 15.94 29.23 -12.59
CA ILE A 249 15.01 29.14 -11.46
C ILE A 249 13.83 30.08 -11.68
N ALA A 250 12.61 29.54 -11.63
CA ALA A 250 11.37 30.29 -11.73
C ALA A 250 10.91 30.72 -10.33
N ASN A 251 11.38 31.88 -9.88
CA ASN A 251 11.09 32.48 -8.58
C ASN A 251 9.79 33.31 -8.54
N THR A 252 9.07 33.40 -9.66
CA THR A 252 7.78 34.12 -9.76
C THR A 252 6.63 33.14 -9.97
N ILE A 253 5.49 33.43 -9.34
CA ILE A 253 4.21 32.79 -9.67
C ILE A 253 3.63 33.49 -10.90
N PHE A 254 3.44 32.73 -11.97
CA PHE A 254 2.77 33.24 -13.15
C PHE A 254 1.28 32.89 -13.08
N PRO A 255 0.37 33.85 -13.30
CA PRO A 255 -1.06 33.57 -13.30
C PRO A 255 -1.43 32.59 -14.41
N GLU A 256 -2.49 31.81 -14.22
CA GLU A 256 -2.94 30.85 -15.22
C GLU A 256 -3.80 31.54 -16.30
N THR A 257 -3.14 32.17 -17.27
CA THR A 257 -3.78 32.98 -18.33
C THR A 257 -3.73 32.33 -19.69
N ILE A 258 -3.38 31.04 -19.77
CA ILE A 258 -3.19 30.35 -21.05
C ILE A 258 -4.54 30.04 -21.69
N GLU A 259 -4.83 30.66 -22.82
CA GLU A 259 -6.01 30.37 -23.66
C GLU A 259 -5.59 29.88 -25.06
N THR A 260 -4.37 30.20 -25.48
CA THR A 260 -3.85 29.89 -26.80
C THR A 260 -2.47 29.24 -26.78
N LEU A 261 -2.11 28.62 -27.91
CA LEU A 261 -0.79 28.04 -28.14
C LEU A 261 0.30 29.12 -28.17
N ASP A 262 -0.04 30.34 -28.59
CA ASP A 262 0.87 31.48 -28.55
C ASP A 262 1.15 31.92 -27.10
N ASP A 263 0.12 31.92 -26.23
CA ASP A 263 0.30 32.16 -24.79
C ASP A 263 1.17 31.07 -24.17
N LEU A 264 0.95 29.80 -24.54
CA LEU A 264 1.73 28.67 -24.06
C LEU A 264 3.20 28.76 -24.52
N ALA A 265 3.44 29.21 -25.75
CA ALA A 265 4.79 29.46 -26.26
C ALA A 265 5.48 30.64 -25.54
N ALA A 266 4.74 31.69 -25.21
CA ALA A 266 5.24 32.78 -24.37
C ALA A 266 5.62 32.27 -22.97
N ARG A 267 4.76 31.45 -22.35
CA ARG A 267 5.05 30.82 -21.05
C ARG A 267 6.28 29.92 -21.09
N ALA A 268 6.49 29.19 -22.19
CA ALA A 268 7.70 28.40 -22.38
C ALA A 268 8.98 29.25 -22.42
N LYS A 269 8.90 30.47 -22.97
CA LYS A 269 10.00 31.45 -22.95
C LYS A 269 10.26 31.97 -21.55
N ASP A 270 9.21 32.29 -20.80
CA ASP A 270 9.33 32.74 -19.40
C ASP A 270 10.02 31.70 -18.51
N PHE A 271 9.79 30.41 -18.76
CA PHE A 271 10.47 29.31 -18.06
C PHE A 271 11.83 28.91 -18.67
N GLY A 272 12.30 29.57 -19.73
CA GLY A 272 13.64 29.38 -20.28
C GLY A 272 13.82 28.20 -21.25
N PHE A 273 12.73 27.62 -21.78
CA PHE A 273 12.79 26.53 -22.78
C PHE A 273 11.99 26.83 -24.06
N GLY A 274 11.72 28.10 -24.35
CA GLY A 274 11.04 28.56 -25.56
C GLY A 274 11.56 27.93 -26.86
N PRO A 275 12.88 27.94 -27.16
CA PRO A 275 13.42 27.33 -28.37
C PRO A 275 13.12 25.83 -28.49
N ALA A 276 13.10 25.10 -27.37
CA ALA A 276 12.76 23.67 -27.36
C ALA A 276 11.26 23.45 -27.64
N PHE A 277 10.40 24.33 -27.12
CA PHE A 277 8.97 24.31 -27.39
C PHE A 277 8.63 24.66 -28.86
N ASP A 278 9.29 25.68 -29.42
CA ASP A 278 9.14 26.04 -30.84
C ASP A 278 9.58 24.88 -31.76
N ALA A 279 10.71 24.24 -31.42
CA ALA A 279 11.19 23.05 -32.13
C ALA A 279 10.23 21.86 -31.99
N PHE A 280 9.57 21.71 -30.83
CA PHE A 280 8.53 20.70 -30.61
C PHE A 280 7.35 20.89 -31.56
N LEU A 281 6.78 22.10 -31.64
CA LEU A 281 5.66 22.39 -32.52
C LEU A 281 6.02 22.15 -33.99
N ARG A 282 7.20 22.62 -34.43
CA ARG A 282 7.67 22.35 -35.79
C ARG A 282 7.80 20.85 -36.09
N ARG A 283 8.41 20.07 -35.19
CA ARG A 283 8.55 18.61 -35.36
C ARG A 283 7.21 17.89 -35.34
N LEU A 284 6.26 18.38 -34.54
CA LEU A 284 4.91 17.89 -34.54
C LEU A 284 4.29 18.15 -35.92
N GLU A 285 4.35 19.35 -36.47
CA GLU A 285 3.81 19.65 -37.81
C GLU A 285 4.47 18.83 -38.93
N GLU A 286 5.81 18.74 -38.97
CA GLU A 286 6.58 17.99 -39.97
C GLU A 286 6.17 16.51 -40.07
N ARG A 287 5.77 15.91 -38.95
CA ARG A 287 5.33 14.51 -38.92
C ARG A 287 4.08 14.30 -39.79
N TRP A 288 3.13 15.23 -39.79
CA TRP A 288 1.84 15.06 -40.47
C TRP A 288 1.85 15.50 -41.94
N VAL A 289 2.82 16.32 -42.35
CA VAL A 289 3.03 16.66 -43.78
C VAL A 289 3.36 15.42 -44.63
N SER A 290 3.89 14.35 -44.02
CA SER A 290 4.33 13.13 -44.71
C SER A 290 3.32 11.99 -44.80
N ALA A 291 2.13 12.09 -44.18
CA ALA A 291 1.18 10.97 -44.05
C ALA A 291 -0.23 11.29 -44.59
N ALA A 292 -0.87 10.29 -45.20
CA ALA A 292 -2.27 10.34 -45.65
C ALA A 292 -3.27 10.21 -44.49
N TRP A 293 -3.05 10.94 -43.39
CA TRP A 293 -3.90 10.87 -42.20
C TRP A 293 -5.20 11.66 -42.41
N THR A 294 -6.33 11.00 -42.14
CA THR A 294 -7.67 11.62 -42.10
C THR A 294 -8.42 11.16 -40.88
N SER A 295 -8.31 11.91 -39.79
CA SER A 295 -9.28 11.78 -38.69
C SER A 295 -10.42 12.77 -38.87
N GLN A 296 -11.64 12.34 -38.53
CA GLN A 296 -12.80 13.23 -38.48
C GLN A 296 -12.75 14.15 -37.23
N GLY A 297 -12.03 13.75 -36.16
CA GLY A 297 -11.90 14.47 -34.88
C GLY A 297 -10.49 15.03 -34.56
N SER A 298 -10.40 15.81 -33.47
CA SER A 298 -9.13 16.35 -32.95
C SER A 298 -8.42 15.41 -31.97
N LEU A 299 -7.10 15.48 -31.95
CA LEU A 299 -6.21 14.75 -31.03
C LEU A 299 -5.72 15.71 -29.94
N PRO A 300 -5.90 15.36 -28.65
CA PRO A 300 -5.33 16.17 -27.59
C PRO A 300 -3.84 15.87 -27.44
N ILE A 301 -3.02 16.91 -27.35
CA ILE A 301 -1.59 16.85 -27.10
C ILE A 301 -1.33 17.38 -25.69
N GLY A 302 -0.74 16.54 -24.85
CA GLY A 302 -0.31 16.93 -23.52
C GLY A 302 1.03 17.67 -23.57
N VAL A 303 1.20 18.64 -22.69
CA VAL A 303 2.45 19.36 -22.45
C VAL A 303 2.65 19.46 -20.95
N ILE A 304 3.81 19.08 -20.43
CA ILE A 304 4.17 19.30 -19.02
C ILE A 304 5.39 20.21 -18.98
N PHE A 305 5.23 21.39 -18.39
CA PHE A 305 6.35 22.27 -18.07
C PHE A 305 6.86 21.95 -16.68
N CYS A 306 8.13 21.53 -16.59
CA CYS A 306 8.83 21.29 -15.33
C CYS A 306 9.55 22.57 -14.91
N ALA A 307 8.90 23.36 -14.04
CA ALA A 307 9.47 24.60 -13.51
C ALA A 307 10.31 24.31 -12.26
N ARG A 308 11.59 24.71 -12.26
CA ARG A 308 12.45 24.65 -11.08
C ARG A 308 12.12 25.82 -10.15
N ARG A 309 11.71 25.52 -8.93
CA ARG A 309 11.36 26.51 -7.90
C ARG A 309 12.55 26.78 -6.96
N PRO A 310 12.59 27.95 -6.31
CA PRO A 310 13.71 28.34 -5.45
C PRO A 310 13.93 27.40 -4.25
N PHE A 311 12.89 26.72 -3.79
CA PHE A 311 12.90 25.75 -2.69
C PHE A 311 11.93 24.60 -2.98
N LYS A 312 11.92 23.57 -2.11
CA LYS A 312 11.07 22.38 -2.27
C LYS A 312 9.60 22.76 -2.26
N LEU A 313 8.78 22.07 -3.04
CA LEU A 313 7.34 22.26 -3.03
C LEU A 313 6.76 21.80 -1.67
N ILE A 314 5.69 22.45 -1.23
CA ILE A 314 4.98 22.05 0.00
C ILE A 314 4.61 20.56 -0.07
N GLY A 315 4.94 19.82 1.00
CA GLY A 315 4.62 18.40 1.14
C GLY A 315 5.35 17.46 0.17
N ARG A 316 6.41 17.92 -0.53
CA ARG A 316 7.12 17.11 -1.52
C ARG A 316 8.64 17.22 -1.40
N ASP A 317 9.34 16.13 -1.72
CA ASP A 317 10.81 16.09 -1.76
C ASP A 317 11.39 16.53 -3.11
N SER A 318 10.85 17.60 -3.69
CA SER A 318 11.34 18.13 -4.98
C SER A 318 11.01 19.61 -5.11
N SER A 319 11.90 20.38 -5.75
CA SER A 319 11.65 21.76 -6.18
C SER A 319 11.10 21.85 -7.61
N ILE A 320 10.84 20.72 -8.28
CA ILE A 320 10.33 20.71 -9.65
C ILE A 320 8.80 20.64 -9.63
N GLU A 321 8.18 21.76 -9.99
CA GLU A 321 6.73 21.86 -10.20
C GLU A 321 6.35 21.36 -11.59
N LEU A 322 5.28 20.54 -11.66
CA LEU A 322 4.73 20.04 -12.91
C LEU A 322 3.52 20.89 -13.29
N LEU A 323 3.59 21.56 -14.44
CA LEU A 323 2.53 22.41 -14.95
C LEU A 323 1.99 21.78 -16.25
N PRO A 324 0.90 21.00 -16.20
CA PRO A 324 0.35 20.37 -17.38
C PRO A 324 -0.59 21.31 -18.16
N TYR A 325 -0.54 21.21 -19.48
CA TYR A 325 -1.38 21.90 -20.44
C TYR A 325 -1.82 20.93 -21.53
N ILE A 326 -2.93 21.24 -22.19
CA ILE A 326 -3.48 20.45 -23.30
C ILE A 326 -3.82 21.39 -24.45
N PHE A 327 -3.51 20.98 -25.68
CA PHE A 327 -4.00 21.65 -26.88
C PHE A 327 -4.41 20.61 -27.94
N ASP A 328 -5.30 21.00 -28.85
CA ASP A 328 -5.78 20.09 -29.89
C ASP A 328 -5.00 20.26 -31.20
N VAL A 329 -4.67 19.13 -31.82
CA VAL A 329 -4.27 19.09 -33.23
C VAL A 329 -5.35 18.43 -34.07
N SER A 330 -5.51 18.85 -35.32
CA SER A 330 -6.57 18.37 -36.21
C SER A 330 -6.01 18.03 -37.59
N PRO A 331 -5.52 16.79 -37.77
CA PRO A 331 -4.92 16.36 -39.04
C PRO A 331 -5.99 16.03 -40.09
N ARG A 332 -6.25 16.98 -40.99
CA ARG A 332 -7.23 16.85 -42.09
C ARG A 332 -6.56 17.01 -43.44
N LYS A 333 -6.99 16.21 -44.43
CA LYS A 333 -6.47 16.17 -45.83
C LYS A 333 -6.33 17.54 -46.53
N GLN A 334 -7.08 18.56 -46.10
CA GLN A 334 -7.19 19.86 -46.78
C GLN A 334 -6.55 21.03 -46.01
N ARG A 335 -5.90 20.78 -44.86
CA ARG A 335 -5.27 21.85 -44.05
C ARG A 335 -3.80 22.03 -44.39
N LYS A 336 -3.32 23.28 -44.30
CA LYS A 336 -1.90 23.62 -44.52
C LYS A 336 -1.08 23.50 -43.23
N SER A 337 -1.73 23.61 -42.07
CA SER A 337 -1.11 23.47 -40.75
C SER A 337 -1.96 22.64 -39.79
N LEU A 338 -1.33 21.95 -38.83
CA LEU A 338 -2.01 21.28 -37.72
C LEU A 338 -2.77 22.25 -36.82
N TYR A 339 -2.35 23.52 -36.82
CA TYR A 339 -2.79 24.56 -35.89
C TYR A 339 -3.84 25.52 -36.50
N GLU A 340 -4.35 25.23 -37.70
CA GLU A 340 -5.35 26.07 -38.38
C GLU A 340 -6.80 25.85 -37.87
N GLY A 341 -7.64 26.87 -38.02
CA GLY A 341 -9.08 26.83 -37.69
C GLY A 341 -9.43 27.20 -36.24
N ALA A 342 -10.73 27.30 -35.94
CA ALA A 342 -11.25 27.85 -34.67
C ALA A 342 -10.76 27.17 -33.38
N SER A 343 -10.25 25.93 -33.46
CA SER A 343 -9.68 25.18 -32.33
C SER A 343 -8.17 24.94 -32.45
N GLY A 344 -7.54 25.26 -33.58
CA GLY A 344 -6.16 24.84 -33.89
C GLY A 344 -5.08 25.56 -33.08
N ARG A 345 -5.42 26.64 -32.39
CA ARG A 345 -4.52 27.36 -31.48
C ARG A 345 -5.02 27.44 -30.06
N ARG A 346 -6.08 26.72 -29.68
CA ARG A 346 -6.55 26.76 -28.29
C ARG A 346 -5.65 25.87 -27.44
N ALA A 347 -5.18 26.41 -26.32
CA ALA A 347 -4.49 25.67 -25.28
C ALA A 347 -5.19 25.94 -23.95
N VAL A 348 -5.22 24.94 -23.08
CA VAL A 348 -5.82 25.03 -21.75
C VAL A 348 -4.85 24.48 -20.73
N ALA A 349 -4.86 25.06 -19.54
CA ALA A 349 -4.22 24.44 -18.40
C ALA A 349 -5.01 23.22 -17.95
N ALA A 350 -4.29 22.21 -17.47
CA ALA A 350 -4.89 21.01 -16.91
C ALA A 350 -4.49 20.88 -15.44
N ARG A 351 -5.24 20.10 -14.69
CA ARG A 351 -4.82 19.66 -13.35
C ARG A 351 -3.99 18.39 -13.45
N GLN A 352 -2.99 18.29 -12.59
CA GLN A 352 -2.17 17.09 -12.47
C GLN A 352 -2.79 16.14 -11.44
N VAL A 353 -2.94 14.88 -11.79
CA VAL A 353 -3.34 13.80 -10.87
C VAL A 353 -2.24 12.75 -10.84
N ASP A 354 -1.87 12.28 -9.64
CA ASP A 354 -0.83 11.27 -9.49
C ASP A 354 -1.35 9.92 -10.02
N LYS A 355 -0.56 9.31 -10.90
CA LYS A 355 -0.79 7.93 -11.35
C LYS A 355 -0.58 6.97 -10.18
N VAL A 356 -1.37 5.90 -10.15
CA VAL A 356 -1.23 4.86 -9.12
C VAL A 356 0.18 4.26 -9.15
N SER A 357 0.85 4.35 -8.00
CA SER A 357 2.20 3.83 -7.78
C SER A 357 2.31 3.34 -6.33
N ALA A 358 3.31 2.50 -6.04
CA ALA A 358 3.60 2.05 -4.68
C ALA A 358 3.81 3.23 -3.71
N THR A 359 4.48 4.29 -4.18
CA THR A 359 4.74 5.51 -3.39
C THR A 359 3.45 6.26 -3.09
N LEU A 360 2.57 6.45 -4.08
CA LEU A 360 1.28 7.11 -3.85
C LEU A 360 0.42 6.32 -2.86
N LEU A 361 0.30 5.00 -3.08
CA LEU A 361 -0.48 4.12 -2.22
C LEU A 361 0.02 4.14 -0.78
N ARG A 362 1.34 4.06 -0.56
CA ARG A 362 1.95 4.19 0.77
C ARG A 362 1.67 5.54 1.43
N THR A 363 1.78 6.63 0.67
CA THR A 363 1.57 7.99 1.18
C THR A 363 0.12 8.19 1.65
N VAL A 364 -0.85 7.75 0.84
CA VAL A 364 -2.28 7.88 1.15
C VAL A 364 -2.69 6.96 2.31
N SER A 365 -2.10 5.76 2.40
CA SER A 365 -2.37 4.81 3.49
C SER A 365 -1.60 5.09 4.79
N ALA A 366 -0.65 6.04 4.78
CA ALA A 366 0.28 6.30 5.88
C ALA A 366 1.03 5.04 6.36
N SER A 367 1.28 4.10 5.44
CA SER A 367 1.96 2.84 5.75
C SER A 367 3.50 2.97 5.72
N ALA A 368 4.19 2.12 6.47
CA ALA A 368 5.63 1.94 6.37
C ALA A 368 6.03 1.28 5.04
N ASP A 369 7.31 1.36 4.68
CA ASP A 369 7.82 0.60 3.54
C ASP A 369 7.97 -0.88 3.91
N LEU A 370 7.06 -1.71 3.41
CA LEU A 370 7.06 -3.16 3.62
C LEU A 370 7.99 -3.89 2.64
N GLY A 371 8.65 -3.16 1.73
CA GLY A 371 9.56 -3.71 0.74
C GLY A 371 8.89 -4.60 -0.30
N LYS A 372 9.58 -5.69 -0.68
CA LYS A 372 9.18 -6.59 -1.76
C LYS A 372 8.70 -7.93 -1.21
N ILE A 373 7.48 -8.31 -1.55
CA ILE A 373 6.77 -9.46 -0.98
C ILE A 373 6.31 -10.42 -2.09
N ALA A 374 6.53 -11.72 -1.89
CA ALA A 374 5.91 -12.77 -2.71
C ALA A 374 4.84 -13.53 -1.92
N LEU A 375 3.80 -14.02 -2.60
CA LEU A 375 2.74 -14.82 -1.97
C LEU A 375 2.66 -16.23 -2.54
N ILE A 376 2.43 -17.19 -1.65
CA ILE A 376 2.16 -18.59 -1.96
C ILE A 376 0.76 -18.91 -1.43
N GLY A 377 -0.18 -19.13 -2.34
CA GLY A 377 -1.61 -19.21 -2.07
C GLY A 377 -2.32 -17.90 -2.44
N CYS A 378 -3.15 -17.97 -3.47
CA CYS A 378 -4.01 -16.89 -3.96
C CYS A 378 -5.49 -17.25 -3.69
N GLY A 379 -5.76 -17.86 -2.54
CA GLY A 379 -7.11 -18.20 -2.07
C GLY A 379 -7.83 -17.03 -1.41
N SER A 380 -8.83 -17.32 -0.57
CA SER A 380 -9.61 -16.29 0.13
C SER A 380 -8.75 -15.38 1.03
N VAL A 381 -7.83 -15.95 1.81
CA VAL A 381 -6.90 -15.18 2.66
C VAL A 381 -5.86 -14.47 1.80
N GLY A 382 -5.15 -15.22 0.95
CA GLY A 382 -4.06 -14.68 0.12
C GLY A 382 -4.48 -13.56 -0.81
N SER A 383 -5.65 -13.63 -1.45
CA SER A 383 -6.14 -12.54 -2.31
C SER A 383 -6.42 -11.24 -1.54
N LYS A 384 -6.94 -11.33 -0.32
CA LYS A 384 -7.18 -10.17 0.54
C LYS A 384 -5.88 -9.60 1.09
N VAL A 385 -5.02 -10.45 1.66
CA VAL A 385 -3.70 -10.03 2.17
C VAL A 385 -2.88 -9.39 1.07
N SER A 386 -2.85 -9.95 -0.15
CA SER A 386 -2.15 -9.34 -1.30
C SER A 386 -2.64 -7.92 -1.60
N LEU A 387 -3.95 -7.71 -1.60
CA LEU A 387 -4.53 -6.40 -1.88
C LEU A 387 -4.30 -5.41 -0.73
N HIS A 388 -4.31 -5.85 0.53
CA HIS A 388 -3.94 -5.00 1.67
C HIS A 388 -2.48 -4.55 1.57
N LEU A 389 -1.57 -5.49 1.34
CA LEU A 389 -0.14 -5.19 1.18
C LEU A 389 0.12 -4.25 -0.01
N ALA A 390 -0.49 -4.50 -1.17
CA ALA A 390 -0.32 -3.64 -2.34
C ALA A 390 -0.88 -2.22 -2.11
N ARG A 391 -2.04 -2.08 -1.45
CA ARG A 391 -2.62 -0.77 -1.08
C ARG A 391 -1.83 -0.03 -0.01
N SER A 392 -1.04 -0.76 0.79
CA SER A 392 -0.07 -0.20 1.74
C SER A 392 1.25 0.20 1.04
N GLY A 393 1.35 0.00 -0.28
CA GLY A 393 2.52 0.34 -1.09
C GLY A 393 3.63 -0.72 -1.10
N ALA A 394 3.38 -1.93 -0.59
CA ALA A 394 4.31 -3.05 -0.76
C ALA A 394 4.41 -3.43 -2.26
N THR A 395 5.61 -3.80 -2.70
CA THR A 395 5.79 -4.31 -4.07
C THR A 395 5.53 -5.81 -4.10
N ILE A 396 4.51 -6.25 -4.82
CA ILE A 396 4.22 -7.68 -4.98
C ILE A 396 5.07 -8.25 -6.10
N THR A 397 6.04 -9.10 -5.78
CA THR A 397 7.03 -9.63 -6.74
C THR A 397 6.59 -10.92 -7.40
N GLY A 398 5.89 -11.79 -6.66
CA GLY A 398 5.51 -13.13 -7.11
C GLY A 398 4.20 -13.61 -6.52
N LEU A 399 3.44 -14.38 -7.31
CA LEU A 399 2.21 -15.05 -6.90
C LEU A 399 2.27 -16.52 -7.33
N ALA A 400 2.15 -17.43 -6.37
CA ALA A 400 2.13 -18.87 -6.61
C ALA A 400 0.79 -19.50 -6.20
N ASP A 401 0.02 -20.02 -7.15
CA ASP A 401 -1.18 -20.82 -6.88
C ASP A 401 -1.51 -21.69 -8.10
N LYS A 402 -1.70 -23.00 -7.87
CA LYS A 402 -2.06 -23.97 -8.92
C LYS A 402 -3.57 -24.05 -9.21
N GLY A 403 -4.38 -23.43 -8.37
CA GLY A 403 -5.83 -23.50 -8.39
C GLY A 403 -6.46 -22.62 -9.45
N ILE A 404 -7.60 -23.08 -9.96
CA ILE A 404 -8.46 -22.33 -10.87
C ILE A 404 -9.50 -21.56 -10.05
N LEU A 405 -9.79 -20.32 -10.45
CA LEU A 405 -10.85 -19.52 -9.87
C LEU A 405 -12.21 -20.07 -10.33
N GLN A 406 -13.03 -20.49 -9.37
CA GLN A 406 -14.32 -21.14 -9.61
C GLN A 406 -15.46 -20.30 -9.00
N PRO A 407 -16.72 -20.45 -9.47
CA PRO A 407 -17.85 -19.64 -8.98
C PRO A 407 -18.01 -19.63 -7.46
N HIS A 408 -17.86 -20.79 -6.80
CA HIS A 408 -17.95 -20.87 -5.34
C HIS A 408 -16.86 -20.07 -4.61
N ASN A 409 -15.72 -19.77 -5.27
CA ASN A 409 -14.70 -18.92 -4.68
C ASN A 409 -15.20 -17.48 -4.52
N MET A 410 -16.14 -17.00 -5.34
CA MET A 410 -16.69 -15.65 -5.26
C MET A 410 -17.36 -15.34 -3.92
N ALA A 411 -17.75 -16.37 -3.16
CA ALA A 411 -18.27 -16.19 -1.81
C ALA A 411 -17.26 -15.57 -0.83
N ARG A 412 -15.94 -15.74 -1.07
CA ARG A 412 -14.89 -15.37 -0.11
C ARG A 412 -13.56 -14.91 -0.73
N HIS A 413 -13.38 -15.03 -2.03
CA HIS A 413 -12.20 -14.49 -2.71
C HIS A 413 -12.31 -12.96 -2.78
N ALA A 414 -11.19 -12.24 -2.76
CA ALA A 414 -11.25 -10.78 -2.85
C ALA A 414 -11.71 -10.28 -4.23
N LEU A 415 -11.49 -11.10 -5.26
CA LEU A 415 -11.90 -10.79 -6.62
C LEU A 415 -13.33 -11.25 -6.89
N VAL A 416 -14.05 -10.42 -7.64
CA VAL A 416 -15.29 -10.77 -8.33
C VAL A 416 -14.98 -10.87 -9.82
N ARG A 417 -15.34 -11.99 -10.44
CA ARG A 417 -15.03 -12.31 -11.85
C ARG A 417 -16.19 -13.02 -12.53
N ASP A 418 -16.24 -12.87 -13.84
CA ASP A 418 -17.05 -13.73 -14.70
C ASP A 418 -16.58 -15.19 -14.60
N VAL A 419 -17.47 -16.12 -14.93
CA VAL A 419 -17.24 -17.57 -14.80
C VAL A 419 -16.35 -18.08 -15.93
N LEU A 420 -15.06 -17.76 -15.86
CA LEU A 420 -14.01 -18.28 -16.73
C LEU A 420 -13.02 -19.12 -15.90
N PRO A 421 -12.55 -20.28 -16.40
CA PRO A 421 -11.64 -21.16 -15.67
C PRO A 421 -10.19 -20.65 -15.71
N LEU A 422 -9.97 -19.41 -15.23
CA LEU A 422 -8.66 -18.78 -15.18
C LEU A 422 -7.97 -19.06 -13.84
N ALA A 423 -6.64 -19.14 -13.86
CA ALA A 423 -5.86 -19.43 -12.67
C ALA A 423 -5.95 -18.29 -11.64
N LYS A 424 -6.09 -18.64 -10.35
CA LYS A 424 -6.23 -17.65 -9.27
C LYS A 424 -5.08 -16.65 -9.22
N ALA A 425 -3.85 -17.14 -9.37
CA ALA A 425 -2.65 -16.29 -9.36
C ALA A 425 -2.61 -15.33 -10.56
N THR A 426 -3.03 -15.78 -11.75
CA THR A 426 -3.13 -14.91 -12.94
C THR A 426 -4.20 -13.84 -12.78
N GLU A 427 -5.38 -14.21 -12.27
CA GLU A 427 -6.47 -13.25 -12.03
C GLU A 427 -6.12 -12.21 -10.98
N LEU A 428 -5.41 -12.62 -9.93
CA LEU A 428 -4.91 -11.71 -8.90
C LEU A 428 -3.79 -10.81 -9.43
N ALA A 429 -2.88 -11.32 -10.26
CA ALA A 429 -1.89 -10.49 -10.96
C ALA A 429 -2.57 -9.43 -11.84
N SER A 430 -3.62 -9.82 -12.57
CA SER A 430 -4.43 -8.90 -13.37
C SER A 430 -5.09 -7.80 -12.52
N GLU A 431 -5.63 -8.13 -11.34
CA GLU A 431 -6.16 -7.10 -10.44
C GLU A 431 -5.07 -6.18 -9.89
N LEU A 432 -3.93 -6.75 -9.45
CA LEU A 432 -2.80 -6.00 -8.93
C LEU A 432 -2.16 -5.08 -9.98
N SER A 433 -2.28 -5.40 -11.28
CA SER A 433 -1.84 -4.53 -12.37
C SER A 433 -2.55 -3.18 -12.40
N LYS A 434 -3.81 -3.13 -11.95
CA LYS A 434 -4.56 -1.88 -11.76
C LYS A 434 -4.01 -1.03 -10.61
N LEU A 435 -3.23 -1.64 -9.72
CA LEU A 435 -2.46 -0.97 -8.66
C LEU A 435 -0.99 -0.69 -9.07
N GLY A 436 -0.69 -0.78 -10.37
CA GLY A 436 0.66 -0.55 -10.90
C GLY A 436 1.66 -1.68 -10.62
N GLN A 437 1.19 -2.88 -10.25
CA GLN A 437 2.04 -4.03 -9.90
C GLN A 437 2.14 -5.02 -11.06
N ASN A 438 3.29 -5.68 -11.23
CA ASN A 438 3.47 -6.71 -12.26
C ASN A 438 4.17 -7.95 -11.68
N PRO A 439 3.51 -8.70 -10.77
CA PRO A 439 4.12 -9.87 -10.15
C PRO A 439 4.35 -11.01 -11.16
N LYS A 440 5.42 -11.78 -10.96
CA LYS A 440 5.60 -13.05 -11.68
C LYS A 440 4.57 -14.07 -11.18
N VAL A 441 4.05 -14.89 -12.08
CA VAL A 441 3.03 -15.91 -11.76
C VAL A 441 3.64 -17.31 -11.85
N TYR A 442 3.39 -18.13 -10.83
CA TYR A 442 3.76 -19.54 -10.79
C TYR A 442 2.51 -20.41 -10.59
N LEU A 443 2.22 -21.29 -11.57
CA LEU A 443 0.95 -22.02 -11.68
C LEU A 443 1.04 -23.51 -11.33
N GLU A 444 2.22 -23.98 -10.93
CA GLU A 444 2.43 -25.39 -10.58
C GLU A 444 2.32 -25.60 -9.06
N ASP A 445 2.47 -26.85 -8.62
CA ASP A 445 2.50 -27.17 -7.20
C ASP A 445 3.69 -26.52 -6.51
N ALA A 446 3.42 -25.67 -5.51
CA ALA A 446 4.44 -24.92 -4.80
C ALA A 446 5.40 -25.83 -4.01
N ALA A 447 4.90 -26.91 -3.38
CA ALA A 447 5.76 -27.82 -2.62
C ALA A 447 6.75 -28.54 -3.55
N ARG A 448 6.30 -28.97 -4.73
CA ARG A 448 7.21 -29.50 -5.78
C ARG A 448 8.16 -28.42 -6.30
N GLY A 449 7.67 -27.20 -6.52
CA GLY A 449 8.45 -26.08 -7.02
C GLY A 449 9.60 -25.67 -6.10
N LEU A 450 9.37 -25.68 -4.78
CA LEU A 450 10.39 -25.32 -3.79
C LEU A 450 11.61 -26.25 -3.82
N ALA A 451 11.45 -27.49 -4.25
CA ALA A 451 12.56 -28.43 -4.44
C ALA A 451 13.48 -28.08 -5.63
N GLN A 452 13.06 -27.17 -6.53
CA GLN A 452 13.77 -26.85 -7.77
C GLN A 452 14.23 -25.39 -7.81
N ALA A 453 15.52 -25.14 -7.99
CA ALA A 453 16.10 -23.79 -7.98
C ALA A 453 15.44 -22.83 -8.99
N ALA A 454 15.19 -23.29 -10.22
CA ALA A 454 14.54 -22.48 -11.25
C ALA A 454 13.10 -22.08 -10.88
N SER A 455 12.38 -22.95 -10.17
CA SER A 455 11.01 -22.68 -9.71
C SER A 455 11.01 -21.77 -8.49
N ARG A 456 11.97 -21.90 -7.56
CA ARG A 456 12.16 -20.94 -6.45
C ARG A 456 12.29 -19.50 -6.96
N ALA A 457 13.09 -19.26 -8.00
CA ALA A 457 13.27 -17.94 -8.60
C ALA A 457 12.01 -17.37 -9.30
N LYS A 458 11.02 -18.22 -9.61
CA LYS A 458 9.70 -17.79 -10.11
C LYS A 458 8.73 -17.50 -8.97
N ILE A 459 8.76 -18.32 -7.91
CA ILE A 459 7.93 -18.16 -6.71
C ILE A 459 8.33 -16.90 -5.93
N ALA A 460 9.62 -16.72 -5.68
CA ALA A 460 10.19 -15.55 -5.02
C ALA A 460 11.29 -14.96 -5.93
N PRO A 461 10.95 -13.99 -6.79
CA PRO A 461 11.92 -13.34 -7.66
C PRO A 461 13.04 -12.64 -6.90
N VAL A 462 14.17 -12.43 -7.57
CA VAL A 462 15.36 -11.77 -7.00
C VAL A 462 15.00 -10.44 -6.34
N GLY A 463 15.51 -10.24 -5.13
CA GLY A 463 15.25 -9.06 -4.31
C GLY A 463 13.92 -9.09 -3.54
N THR A 464 13.21 -10.22 -3.50
CA THR A 464 12.09 -10.42 -2.57
C THR A 464 12.64 -10.49 -1.14
N ASN A 465 12.10 -9.67 -0.24
CA ASN A 465 12.53 -9.58 1.16
C ASN A 465 11.71 -10.51 2.08
N SER A 466 10.43 -10.69 1.76
CA SER A 466 9.47 -11.44 2.59
C SER A 466 8.56 -12.32 1.74
N ILE A 467 8.11 -13.44 2.31
CA ILE A 467 7.20 -14.38 1.66
C ILE A 467 6.00 -14.63 2.55
N VAL A 468 4.80 -14.64 1.98
CA VAL A 468 3.56 -14.93 2.70
C VAL A 468 2.95 -16.22 2.18
N ASN A 469 2.92 -17.26 3.02
CA ASN A 469 2.21 -18.50 2.79
C ASN A 469 0.78 -18.39 3.32
N THR A 470 -0.21 -18.56 2.45
CA THR A 470 -1.63 -18.65 2.84
C THR A 470 -2.31 -19.88 2.24
N THR A 471 -1.53 -20.93 1.95
CA THR A 471 -2.05 -22.15 1.30
C THR A 471 -2.87 -23.03 2.23
N ALA A 472 -2.71 -22.87 3.55
CA ALA A 472 -3.18 -23.81 4.58
C ALA A 472 -2.70 -25.26 4.36
N SER A 473 -1.66 -25.47 3.56
CA SER A 473 -1.14 -26.79 3.21
C SER A 473 0.05 -27.15 4.09
N LEU A 474 -0.09 -28.24 4.85
CA LEU A 474 1.01 -28.81 5.63
C LEU A 474 2.22 -29.16 4.74
N LEU A 475 1.96 -29.63 3.52
CA LEU A 475 3.02 -29.98 2.57
C LEU A 475 3.82 -28.76 2.11
N VAL A 476 3.15 -27.63 1.91
CA VAL A 476 3.82 -26.37 1.52
C VAL A 476 4.59 -25.81 2.71
N ARG A 477 4.03 -25.85 3.92
CA ARG A 477 4.73 -25.46 5.16
C ARG A 477 6.01 -26.27 5.36
N ASP A 478 5.93 -27.59 5.26
CA ASP A 478 7.08 -28.47 5.41
C ASP A 478 8.13 -28.19 4.32
N ALA A 479 7.69 -28.07 3.05
CA ALA A 479 8.58 -27.75 1.94
C ALA A 479 9.28 -26.40 2.13
N LEU A 480 8.59 -25.37 2.61
CA LEU A 480 9.20 -24.09 2.95
C LEU A 480 10.23 -24.28 4.06
N SER A 481 9.87 -24.97 5.14
CA SER A 481 10.69 -25.12 6.35
C SER A 481 12.02 -25.87 6.13
N ILE A 482 12.15 -26.66 5.06
CA ILE A 482 13.37 -27.43 4.75
C ILE A 482 14.26 -26.81 3.67
N VAL A 483 13.78 -25.79 2.95
CA VAL A 483 14.62 -25.12 1.94
C VAL A 483 15.70 -24.33 2.67
N ALA A 484 16.96 -24.49 2.27
CA ALA A 484 18.08 -23.80 2.91
C ALA A 484 17.92 -22.27 2.80
N PRO A 485 18.22 -21.49 3.86
CA PRO A 485 18.19 -20.03 3.80
C PRO A 485 19.06 -19.45 2.67
N ALA A 486 20.19 -20.08 2.34
CA ALA A 486 21.03 -19.67 1.22
C ALA A 486 20.33 -19.79 -0.16
N ASP A 487 19.43 -20.76 -0.31
CA ASP A 487 18.66 -21.00 -1.54
C ASP A 487 17.37 -20.16 -1.61
N PHE A 488 16.89 -19.69 -0.45
CA PHE A 488 15.61 -19.02 -0.29
C PHE A 488 15.66 -18.08 0.93
N PRO A 489 16.33 -16.92 0.80
CA PRO A 489 16.76 -16.10 1.94
C PRO A 489 15.65 -15.26 2.58
N ALA A 490 14.54 -15.03 1.88
CA ALA A 490 13.43 -14.24 2.40
C ALA A 490 12.77 -14.95 3.59
N ARG A 491 12.50 -14.20 4.68
CA ARG A 491 11.73 -14.74 5.81
C ARG A 491 10.33 -15.09 5.36
N VAL A 492 9.83 -16.23 5.83
CA VAL A 492 8.47 -16.67 5.51
C VAL A 492 7.53 -16.36 6.67
N THR A 493 6.37 -15.81 6.34
CA THR A 493 5.22 -15.71 7.24
C THR A 493 4.11 -16.61 6.75
N GLU A 494 3.51 -17.39 7.63
CA GLU A 494 2.28 -18.11 7.32
C GLU A 494 1.07 -17.47 7.99
N ILE A 495 0.02 -17.26 7.22
CA ILE A 495 -1.28 -16.80 7.71
C ILE A 495 -2.32 -17.86 7.40
N ALA A 496 -2.99 -18.37 8.43
CA ALA A 496 -4.09 -19.31 8.26
C ALA A 496 -5.24 -19.01 9.22
N LEU A 497 -6.45 -19.36 8.78
CA LEU A 497 -7.69 -19.26 9.57
C LEU A 497 -8.14 -20.68 9.95
N PHE A 498 -8.69 -20.80 11.15
CA PHE A 498 -9.25 -22.03 11.72
C PHE A 498 -10.57 -21.69 12.46
N GLY A 499 -11.22 -22.68 13.09
CA GLY A 499 -12.34 -22.38 13.97
C GLY A 499 -13.60 -21.80 13.28
N ARG A 500 -13.85 -22.11 12.00
CA ARG A 500 -14.83 -21.42 11.13
C ARG A 500 -14.61 -19.91 10.99
N GLY A 501 -13.33 -19.52 10.91
CA GLY A 501 -12.87 -18.14 10.85
C GLY A 501 -12.92 -17.42 12.20
N LYS A 502 -13.28 -18.12 13.27
CA LYS A 502 -13.23 -17.57 14.64
C LYS A 502 -11.83 -17.62 15.22
N GLY A 503 -10.89 -18.29 14.55
CA GLY A 503 -9.49 -18.27 14.92
C GLY A 503 -8.60 -18.00 13.71
N ALA A 504 -7.45 -17.39 13.95
CA ALA A 504 -6.40 -17.21 12.96
C ALA A 504 -5.03 -17.25 13.65
N PHE A 505 -3.99 -17.62 12.89
CA PHE A 505 -2.62 -17.45 13.34
C PHE A 505 -1.77 -16.77 12.28
N VAL A 506 -0.72 -16.10 12.76
CA VAL A 506 0.39 -15.58 11.95
C VAL A 506 1.68 -16.18 12.51
N LEU A 507 2.33 -17.06 11.76
CA LEU A 507 3.62 -17.63 12.12
C LEU A 507 4.70 -16.91 11.32
N HIS A 508 5.56 -16.18 12.00
CA HIS A 508 6.62 -15.39 11.38
C HIS A 508 7.98 -15.99 11.73
N GLU A 509 8.71 -16.48 10.72
CA GLU A 509 10.03 -17.09 10.93
C GLU A 509 11.02 -16.13 11.60
N GLY A 510 11.94 -16.68 12.38
CA GLY A 510 13.05 -15.92 12.95
C GLY A 510 14.15 -15.61 11.94
N PRO A 511 15.17 -14.84 12.35
CA PRO A 511 16.40 -14.64 11.56
C PRO A 511 17.01 -15.98 11.11
N ASP A 512 17.62 -16.00 9.92
CA ASP A 512 18.13 -17.22 9.26
C ASP A 512 17.12 -18.37 9.16
N ARG A 513 15.82 -18.02 9.23
CA ARG A 513 14.69 -18.95 9.21
C ARG A 513 14.70 -19.92 10.39
N ASN A 514 15.22 -19.49 11.54
CA ASN A 514 15.21 -20.23 12.79
C ASN A 514 14.57 -19.39 13.93
N PRO A 515 13.42 -19.81 14.48
CA PRO A 515 12.64 -21.02 14.15
C PRO A 515 11.98 -20.96 12.76
N THR A 516 11.77 -22.15 12.16
CA THR A 516 11.04 -22.32 10.89
C THR A 516 9.52 -22.29 11.11
N LEU A 517 8.72 -22.19 10.04
CA LEU A 517 7.25 -22.31 10.15
C LEU A 517 6.80 -23.62 10.84
N ALA A 518 7.47 -24.74 10.55
CA ALA A 518 7.17 -26.02 11.19
C ALA A 518 7.46 -25.97 12.70
N ASP A 519 8.59 -25.39 13.11
CA ASP A 519 8.95 -25.24 14.53
C ASP A 519 7.92 -24.37 15.27
N LEU A 520 7.51 -23.26 14.65
CA LEU A 520 6.50 -22.35 15.19
C LEU A 520 5.12 -22.99 15.34
N GLU A 521 4.72 -23.89 14.43
CA GLU A 521 3.47 -24.63 14.58
C GLU A 521 3.50 -25.60 15.78
N ILE A 522 4.63 -26.29 16.00
CA ILE A 522 4.80 -27.19 17.14
C ILE A 522 4.83 -26.40 18.46
N GLU A 523 5.50 -25.25 18.50
CA GLU A 523 5.45 -24.30 19.62
C GLU A 523 4.03 -23.79 19.90
N LEU A 524 3.25 -23.50 18.86
CA LEU A 524 1.84 -23.12 19.01
C LEU A 524 1.03 -24.26 19.66
N SER A 525 1.17 -25.51 19.21
CA SER A 525 0.52 -26.66 19.84
C SER A 525 0.95 -26.85 21.30
N ALA A 526 2.17 -26.45 21.66
CA ALA A 526 2.65 -26.52 23.03
C ALA A 526 2.02 -25.45 23.94
N LYS A 527 1.74 -24.25 23.40
CA LYS A 527 1.35 -23.04 24.13
C LYS A 527 -0.08 -22.56 23.87
N ALA A 528 -0.87 -23.32 23.11
CA ALA A 528 -2.28 -23.02 22.87
C ALA A 528 -3.06 -23.05 24.18
N THR A 529 -3.89 -22.03 24.39
CA THR A 529 -4.88 -21.98 25.47
C THR A 529 -6.04 -22.93 25.18
N ASP A 530 -6.87 -23.21 26.17
CA ASP A 530 -8.03 -24.10 25.99
C ASP A 530 -8.98 -23.60 24.88
N VAL A 531 -9.19 -22.28 24.78
CA VAL A 531 -10.05 -21.67 23.74
C VAL A 531 -9.44 -21.86 22.36
N GLU A 532 -8.14 -21.63 22.20
CA GLU A 532 -7.45 -21.80 20.92
C GLU A 532 -7.38 -23.26 20.53
N SER A 533 -7.07 -24.14 21.48
CA SER A 533 -7.03 -25.59 21.32
C SER A 533 -8.37 -26.13 20.84
N ALA A 534 -9.48 -25.68 21.44
CA ALA A 534 -10.81 -26.02 20.97
C ALA A 534 -11.06 -25.58 19.52
N LEU A 535 -10.66 -24.35 19.14
CA LEU A 535 -10.85 -23.86 17.77
C LEU A 535 -9.91 -24.52 16.74
N LEU A 536 -8.71 -24.91 17.15
CA LEU A 536 -7.68 -25.52 16.30
C LEU A 536 -7.94 -27.01 16.04
N PHE A 537 -8.39 -27.75 17.06
CA PHE A 537 -8.32 -29.21 17.06
C PHE A 537 -9.66 -29.93 17.23
N ASP A 538 -10.75 -29.26 17.66
CA ASP A 538 -12.06 -29.91 17.75
C ASP A 538 -12.65 -30.10 16.34
N GLU A 539 -13.00 -31.35 16.01
CA GLU A 539 -13.59 -31.76 14.73
C GLU A 539 -14.86 -30.97 14.39
N LYS A 540 -15.62 -30.50 15.39
CA LYS A 540 -16.80 -29.64 15.18
C LYS A 540 -16.48 -28.34 14.45
N PHE A 541 -15.27 -27.84 14.60
CA PHE A 541 -14.78 -26.63 13.94
C PHE A 541 -13.88 -26.91 12.74
N GLY A 542 -13.61 -28.18 12.44
CA GLY A 542 -12.82 -28.62 11.30
C GLY A 542 -13.48 -28.36 9.94
N LEU A 543 -12.83 -28.86 8.88
CA LEU A 543 -13.34 -28.75 7.52
C LEU A 543 -14.67 -29.51 7.38
N THR A 544 -15.60 -28.95 6.61
CA THR A 544 -16.88 -29.57 6.27
C THR A 544 -16.95 -29.70 4.75
N GLU A 545 -17.47 -30.81 4.24
CA GLU A 545 -17.75 -30.91 2.81
C GLU A 545 -18.96 -30.02 2.48
N ILE A 546 -18.73 -28.98 1.68
CA ILE A 546 -19.81 -28.20 1.09
C ILE A 546 -20.05 -28.75 -0.30
N GLN A 547 -21.27 -29.24 -0.56
CA GLN A 547 -21.68 -29.69 -1.89
C GLN A 547 -21.75 -28.50 -2.85
N ILE A 548 -21.01 -28.59 -3.95
CA ILE A 548 -20.94 -27.61 -5.04
C ILE A 548 -21.38 -28.34 -6.32
N GLY A 549 -22.69 -28.36 -6.54
CA GLY A 549 -23.31 -29.17 -7.59
C GLY A 549 -23.41 -30.65 -7.23
N ASP A 550 -24.07 -31.42 -8.10
CA ASP A 550 -24.51 -32.79 -7.80
C ASP A 550 -23.38 -33.85 -7.83
N GLY A 551 -22.12 -33.44 -8.01
CA GLY A 551 -20.96 -34.34 -8.10
C GLY A 551 -19.62 -33.77 -7.64
N CYS A 552 -19.58 -32.58 -7.01
CA CYS A 552 -18.33 -31.95 -6.56
C CYS A 552 -18.48 -31.39 -5.14
N GLY A 553 -17.90 -32.06 -4.15
CA GLY A 553 -17.72 -31.49 -2.81
C GLY A 553 -16.44 -30.66 -2.73
N SER A 554 -16.50 -29.45 -2.19
CA SER A 554 -15.29 -28.76 -1.71
C SER A 554 -15.19 -28.93 -0.21
N LEU A 555 -14.09 -29.55 0.23
CA LEU A 555 -13.72 -29.62 1.63
C LEU A 555 -13.28 -28.22 2.08
N THR A 556 -14.15 -27.51 2.76
CA THR A 556 -13.88 -26.14 3.20
C THR A 556 -14.57 -25.83 4.51
N MET A 557 -14.18 -24.74 5.15
CA MET A 557 -14.74 -24.36 6.42
C MET A 557 -15.81 -23.28 6.21
N PRO A 558 -17.11 -23.53 6.45
CA PRO A 558 -18.15 -22.51 6.23
C PRO A 558 -17.95 -21.30 7.14
N MET A 559 -17.87 -20.10 6.55
CA MET A 559 -17.78 -18.83 7.26
C MET A 559 -18.22 -17.68 6.35
N THR A 560 -18.61 -16.55 6.94
CA THR A 560 -18.93 -15.33 6.18
C THR A 560 -17.66 -14.67 5.64
N ASP A 561 -17.77 -13.96 4.52
CA ASP A 561 -16.67 -13.16 4.01
C ASP A 561 -16.26 -12.07 5.00
N ALA A 562 -17.21 -11.41 5.67
CA ALA A 562 -16.93 -10.37 6.67
C ALA A 562 -16.00 -10.87 7.79
N ARG A 563 -16.24 -12.08 8.33
CA ARG A 563 -15.37 -12.66 9.36
C ARG A 563 -13.98 -12.98 8.81
N LEU A 564 -13.93 -13.57 7.61
CA LEU A 564 -12.68 -13.88 6.94
C LEU A 564 -11.86 -12.61 6.65
N SER A 565 -12.52 -11.55 6.17
CA SER A 565 -11.96 -10.24 5.88
C SER A 565 -11.39 -9.59 7.14
N ALA A 566 -12.15 -9.56 8.24
CA ALA A 566 -11.69 -8.98 9.50
C ALA A 566 -10.44 -9.68 10.05
N MET A 567 -10.41 -11.02 10.04
CA MET A 567 -9.23 -11.78 10.47
C MET A 567 -8.04 -11.59 9.52
N SER A 568 -8.27 -11.58 8.21
CA SER A 568 -7.20 -11.40 7.21
C SER A 568 -6.59 -10.00 7.26
N ALA A 569 -7.40 -8.96 7.51
CA ALA A 569 -6.95 -7.60 7.70
C ALA A 569 -6.06 -7.47 8.95
N ALA A 570 -6.53 -7.98 10.09
CA ALA A 570 -5.73 -7.98 11.32
C ALA A 570 -4.41 -8.77 11.18
N ALA A 571 -4.44 -9.90 10.46
CA ALA A 571 -3.22 -10.66 10.16
C ALA A 571 -2.25 -9.89 9.23
N ALA A 572 -2.76 -9.08 8.30
CA ALA A 572 -1.94 -8.25 7.42
C ALA A 572 -1.27 -7.09 8.18
N GLU A 573 -1.95 -6.48 9.15
CA GLU A 573 -1.37 -5.49 10.08
C GLU A 573 -0.23 -6.11 10.89
N LEU A 574 -0.46 -7.28 11.50
CA LEU A 574 0.57 -8.00 12.26
C LEU A 574 1.78 -8.36 11.39
N LEU A 575 1.55 -8.78 10.15
CA LEU A 575 2.63 -9.02 9.18
C LEU A 575 3.44 -7.75 8.92
N ALA A 576 2.79 -6.60 8.75
CA ALA A 576 3.46 -5.32 8.55
C ALA A 576 4.31 -4.93 9.77
N ASP A 577 3.78 -5.12 10.98
CA ASP A 577 4.53 -4.90 12.23
C ASP A 577 5.77 -5.81 12.32
N PHE A 578 5.63 -7.11 12.01
CA PHE A 578 6.75 -8.05 12.08
C PHE A 578 7.84 -7.78 11.04
N ILE A 579 7.46 -7.29 9.86
CA ILE A 579 8.43 -6.88 8.83
C ILE A 579 9.20 -5.63 9.29
N THR A 580 8.53 -4.68 9.95
CA THR A 580 9.14 -3.38 10.29
C THR A 580 9.95 -3.39 11.58
N GLN A 581 9.62 -4.25 12.55
CA GLN A 581 10.26 -4.26 13.89
C GLN A 581 11.54 -5.11 13.99
N ASP A 582 11.89 -5.85 12.93
CA ASP A 582 13.02 -6.81 12.86
C ASP A 582 13.25 -7.63 14.15
N THR A 583 12.48 -8.71 14.30
CA THR A 583 12.45 -9.50 15.52
C THR A 583 13.68 -10.39 15.68
N ALA A 584 14.26 -10.43 16.89
CA ALA A 584 15.44 -11.25 17.22
C ALA A 584 15.21 -12.78 17.16
N GLY A 585 13.95 -13.22 17.08
CA GLY A 585 13.53 -14.61 16.91
C GLY A 585 12.27 -14.68 16.06
N GLY A 586 11.61 -15.83 16.06
CA GLY A 586 10.30 -16.00 15.41
C GLY A 586 9.17 -15.47 16.28
N VAL A 587 8.00 -15.27 15.67
CA VAL A 587 6.80 -14.79 16.36
C VAL A 587 5.59 -15.62 15.97
N ILE A 588 4.78 -15.97 16.95
CA ILE A 588 3.46 -16.57 16.77
C ILE A 588 2.44 -15.54 17.24
N ALA A 589 1.58 -15.05 16.36
CA ALA A 589 0.38 -14.34 16.76
C ALA A 589 -0.83 -15.25 16.59
N VAL A 590 -1.72 -15.25 17.58
CA VAL A 590 -2.98 -16.01 17.54
C VAL A 590 -4.13 -15.06 17.82
N GLY A 591 -5.09 -15.05 16.91
CA GLY A 591 -6.31 -14.27 16.97
C GLY A 591 -7.50 -15.17 17.26
N THR A 592 -8.38 -14.77 18.18
CA THR A 592 -9.66 -15.45 18.43
C THR A 592 -10.80 -14.44 18.44
N GLN A 593 -11.96 -14.85 17.93
CA GLN A 593 -13.19 -14.07 17.99
C GLN A 593 -13.88 -14.30 19.33
N ALA A 594 -14.28 -13.21 19.99
CA ALA A 594 -15.05 -13.27 21.22
C ALA A 594 -16.38 -14.02 21.02
N VAL A 595 -16.82 -14.71 22.08
CA VAL A 595 -18.08 -15.45 22.05
C VAL A 595 -19.24 -14.48 21.85
N ASN A 596 -20.08 -14.73 20.84
CA ASN A 596 -21.27 -13.93 20.50
C ASN A 596 -21.00 -12.45 20.18
N ALA A 597 -19.77 -12.08 19.80
CA ALA A 597 -19.41 -10.73 19.38
C ALA A 597 -18.49 -10.75 18.14
N PRO A 598 -18.49 -9.70 17.30
CA PRO A 598 -17.61 -9.61 16.16
C PRO A 598 -16.15 -9.35 16.55
N THR A 599 -15.90 -8.84 17.76
CA THR A 599 -14.59 -8.46 18.29
C THR A 599 -13.59 -9.61 18.24
N THR A 600 -12.35 -9.31 17.85
CA THR A 600 -11.24 -10.25 17.86
C THR A 600 -10.18 -9.81 18.86
N THR A 601 -9.53 -10.77 19.50
CA THR A 601 -8.39 -10.55 20.41
C THR A 601 -7.18 -11.27 19.86
N TRP A 602 -6.06 -10.56 19.79
CA TRP A 602 -4.78 -11.10 19.33
C TRP A 602 -3.77 -11.09 20.45
N ARG A 603 -3.00 -12.18 20.58
CA ARG A 603 -1.84 -12.25 21.45
C ARG A 603 -0.63 -12.71 20.64
N SER A 604 0.54 -12.25 21.03
CA SER A 604 1.82 -12.61 20.40
C SER A 604 2.68 -13.40 21.37
N ILE A 605 3.42 -14.37 20.83
CA ILE A 605 4.38 -15.22 21.53
C ILE A 605 5.71 -15.08 20.78
N SER A 606 6.72 -14.53 21.45
CA SER A 606 8.08 -14.55 20.93
C SER A 606 8.69 -15.94 21.09
N VAL A 607 9.32 -16.44 20.04
CA VAL A 607 9.98 -17.74 20.00
C VAL A 607 11.45 -17.52 19.66
N PRO A 608 12.37 -17.60 20.64
CA PRO A 608 13.79 -17.47 20.38
C PRO A 608 14.31 -18.54 19.41
N THR A 609 15.47 -18.27 18.81
CA THR A 609 16.19 -19.24 17.99
C THR A 609 16.31 -20.59 18.70
N MET A 610 16.04 -21.67 17.98
CA MET A 610 16.13 -23.03 18.53
C MET A 610 17.55 -23.58 18.38
N MET A 611 18.02 -24.27 19.42
CA MET A 611 19.26 -25.01 19.35
C MET A 611 19.10 -26.19 18.40
N THR A 612 20.07 -26.40 17.52
CA THR A 612 20.08 -27.49 16.55
C THR A 612 21.23 -28.44 16.87
N VAL A 613 20.91 -29.73 17.05
CA VAL A 613 21.87 -30.79 17.40
C VAL A 613 21.75 -31.91 16.35
N PRO A 614 22.84 -32.35 15.71
CA PRO A 614 22.80 -33.51 14.82
C PRO A 614 22.49 -34.79 15.63
N VAL A 615 21.76 -35.72 15.03
CA VAL A 615 21.44 -37.01 15.66
C VAL A 615 22.40 -38.08 15.16
N ASP A 616 23.29 -38.55 16.03
CA ASP A 616 24.18 -39.65 15.70
C ASP A 616 23.39 -40.96 15.55
N GLY A 617 23.73 -41.73 14.52
CA GLY A 617 23.10 -43.02 14.22
C GLY A 617 22.01 -42.97 13.15
N ALA A 618 21.47 -41.80 12.79
CA ALA A 618 20.53 -41.65 11.67
C ALA A 618 20.63 -40.26 11.01
N ASP A 619 20.10 -40.13 9.79
CA ASP A 619 20.01 -38.83 9.10
C ASP A 619 18.84 -38.00 9.63
N TRP A 620 18.93 -37.54 10.87
CA TRP A 620 17.94 -36.70 11.54
C TRP A 620 18.59 -35.51 12.22
N THR A 621 17.82 -34.43 12.37
CA THR A 621 18.22 -33.24 13.11
C THR A 621 17.30 -33.07 14.32
N LEU A 622 17.89 -32.79 15.49
CA LEU A 622 17.17 -32.45 16.70
C LEU A 622 17.14 -30.93 16.85
N LYS A 623 15.95 -30.37 17.06
CA LYS A 623 15.74 -28.97 17.41
C LYS A 623 15.19 -28.87 18.82
N ILE A 624 15.80 -28.04 19.64
CA ILE A 624 15.47 -27.88 21.06
C ILE A 624 15.05 -26.43 21.28
N SER A 625 13.84 -26.23 21.81
CA SER A 625 13.41 -24.89 22.18
C SER A 625 14.26 -24.32 23.31
N SER A 626 14.42 -23.00 23.33
CA SER A 626 15.17 -22.29 24.38
C SER A 626 14.59 -22.51 25.78
N ASP A 627 13.27 -22.69 25.90
CA ASP A 627 12.63 -23.05 27.17
C ASP A 627 13.06 -24.43 27.67
N VAL A 628 13.10 -25.41 26.76
CA VAL A 628 13.56 -26.78 27.09
C VAL A 628 15.03 -26.78 27.48
N GLU A 629 15.88 -26.10 26.72
CA GLU A 629 17.30 -25.98 27.04
C GLU A 629 17.49 -25.37 28.44
N ARG A 630 16.84 -24.23 28.71
CA ARG A 630 16.88 -23.57 30.01
C ARG A 630 16.46 -24.50 31.14
N ARG A 631 15.34 -25.22 30.98
CA ARG A 631 14.84 -26.18 31.99
C ARG A 631 15.78 -27.36 32.22
N ILE A 632 16.44 -27.87 31.17
CA ILE A 632 17.49 -28.89 31.31
C ILE A 632 18.64 -28.35 32.15
N ARG A 633 19.13 -27.14 31.84
CA ARG A 633 20.25 -26.52 32.56
C ARG A 633 19.91 -26.23 34.02
N GLU A 634 18.69 -25.76 34.29
CA GLU A 634 18.18 -25.56 35.66
C GLU A 634 18.13 -26.87 36.45
N GLU A 635 17.61 -27.96 35.86
CA GLU A 635 17.57 -29.28 36.50
C GLU A 635 18.98 -29.80 36.79
N ILE A 636 19.94 -29.64 35.87
CA ILE A 636 21.34 -30.03 36.09
C ILE A 636 21.95 -29.25 37.27
N ALA A 637 21.64 -27.95 37.39
CA ALA A 637 22.13 -27.13 38.49
C ALA A 637 21.57 -27.55 39.86
N VAL A 638 20.36 -28.12 39.90
CA VAL A 638 19.75 -28.69 41.13
C VAL A 638 20.47 -29.97 41.56
N TYR A 639 21.07 -30.73 40.64
CA TYR A 639 21.74 -32.00 40.90
C TYR A 639 23.23 -32.01 40.47
N PRO A 640 24.10 -31.17 41.04
CA PRO A 640 25.47 -30.97 40.53
C PRO A 640 26.42 -32.17 40.71
N GLY A 641 26.08 -33.12 41.58
CA GLY A 641 26.93 -34.25 41.94
C GLY A 641 26.46 -35.61 41.42
N VAL A 642 25.35 -35.67 40.67
CA VAL A 642 24.75 -36.89 40.13
C VAL A 642 24.15 -36.62 38.76
N GLU A 643 24.02 -37.65 37.93
CA GLU A 643 23.27 -37.55 36.68
C GLU A 643 21.78 -37.36 36.98
N THR A 644 21.13 -36.51 36.19
CA THR A 644 19.68 -36.27 36.20
C THR A 644 19.14 -36.36 34.79
N GLY A 645 17.82 -36.32 34.61
CA GLY A 645 17.22 -36.44 33.29
C GLY A 645 15.71 -36.35 33.32
N GLY A 646 15.08 -36.71 32.21
CA GLY A 646 13.63 -36.64 32.07
C GLY A 646 13.13 -37.12 30.71
N LEU A 647 11.84 -36.93 30.48
CA LEU A 647 11.20 -37.27 29.22
C LEU A 647 11.01 -36.01 28.38
N MET A 648 11.28 -36.13 27.07
CA MET A 648 11.15 -35.05 26.11
C MET A 648 9.83 -35.17 25.36
N ILE A 649 9.12 -34.05 25.25
CA ILE A 649 7.86 -33.94 24.53
C ILE A 649 8.03 -33.01 23.33
N GLY A 650 7.56 -33.46 22.18
CA GLY A 650 7.81 -32.77 20.92
C GLY A 650 7.03 -33.35 19.76
N ALA A 651 7.53 -33.12 18.55
CA ALA A 651 7.01 -33.75 17.33
C ALA A 651 8.14 -34.24 16.43
N CYS A 652 7.87 -35.30 15.68
CA CYS A 652 8.78 -35.87 14.70
C CYS A 652 8.17 -35.77 13.30
N SER A 653 8.97 -35.38 12.31
CA SER A 653 8.57 -35.39 10.91
C SER A 653 9.56 -36.18 10.07
N ALA A 654 9.13 -37.34 9.57
CA ALA A 654 9.94 -38.15 8.64
C ALA A 654 10.18 -37.46 7.29
N ARG A 655 9.31 -36.51 6.92
CA ARG A 655 9.45 -35.73 5.68
C ARG A 655 10.60 -34.73 5.78
N THR A 656 10.72 -34.03 6.91
CA THR A 656 11.76 -33.03 7.15
C THR A 656 12.97 -33.60 7.88
N LYS A 657 12.92 -34.89 8.26
CA LYS A 657 13.89 -35.58 9.10
C LYS A 657 14.28 -34.76 10.34
N THR A 658 13.29 -34.14 10.95
CA THR A 658 13.47 -33.26 12.12
C THR A 658 12.66 -33.75 13.31
N ILE A 659 13.27 -33.72 14.48
CA ILE A 659 12.63 -33.90 15.79
C ILE A 659 12.66 -32.55 16.48
N THR A 660 11.51 -31.97 16.83
CA THR A 660 11.43 -30.68 17.51
C THR A 660 10.92 -30.91 18.94
N ILE A 661 11.74 -30.57 19.94
CA ILE A 661 11.42 -30.67 21.36
C ILE A 661 10.99 -29.30 21.88
N VAL A 662 9.79 -29.24 22.43
CA VAL A 662 9.17 -27.99 22.91
C VAL A 662 8.73 -28.05 24.38
N ASP A 663 8.78 -29.23 25.00
CA ASP A 663 8.40 -29.41 26.39
C ASP A 663 9.12 -30.60 27.04
N LEU A 664 9.09 -30.66 28.37
CA LEU A 664 9.66 -31.73 29.19
C LEU A 664 8.64 -32.19 30.23
N LEU A 665 8.65 -33.50 30.52
CA LEU A 665 8.04 -34.02 31.75
C LEU A 665 9.14 -34.29 32.78
N SER A 666 8.91 -33.81 34.00
CA SER A 666 9.83 -34.02 35.11
C SER A 666 10.04 -35.50 35.39
N ALA A 667 11.24 -35.86 35.85
CA ALA A 667 11.55 -37.21 36.28
C ALA A 667 10.54 -37.67 37.37
N PRO A 668 9.88 -38.83 37.21
CA PRO A 668 8.99 -39.38 38.23
C PRO A 668 9.70 -39.61 39.57
N PRO A 669 8.95 -39.64 40.70
CA PRO A 669 9.54 -39.82 42.05
C PRO A 669 10.35 -41.11 42.22
N ASP A 670 10.06 -42.16 41.44
CA ASP A 670 10.77 -43.43 41.43
C ASP A 670 12.05 -43.44 40.56
N SER A 671 12.47 -42.28 40.04
CA SER A 671 13.71 -42.13 39.26
C SER A 671 14.95 -42.23 40.16
N GLN A 672 15.98 -42.94 39.70
CA GLN A 672 17.23 -43.13 40.44
C GLN A 672 18.35 -42.29 39.84
N ARG A 673 19.09 -41.59 40.70
CA ARG A 673 20.21 -40.72 40.32
C ARG A 673 21.49 -41.18 41.01
N THR A 674 22.53 -41.41 40.23
CA THR A 674 23.89 -41.71 40.72
C THR A 674 24.92 -40.90 39.95
N ARG A 675 26.20 -40.95 40.33
CA ARG A 675 27.29 -40.22 39.63
C ARG A 675 27.52 -40.65 38.17
N SER A 676 27.04 -41.83 37.78
CA SER A 676 27.36 -42.46 36.48
C SER A 676 26.18 -43.19 35.85
N LEU A 677 24.96 -42.98 36.39
CA LEU A 677 23.74 -43.59 35.89
C LEU A 677 22.53 -42.81 36.36
N PHE A 678 21.71 -42.38 35.40
CA PHE A 678 20.33 -41.97 35.60
C PHE A 678 19.36 -43.06 35.13
N VAL A 679 18.40 -43.43 35.97
CA VAL A 679 17.29 -44.35 35.62
C VAL A 679 15.97 -43.59 35.72
N LEU A 680 15.29 -43.42 34.59
CA LEU A 680 13.98 -42.77 34.54
C LEU A 680 12.92 -43.67 35.17
N GLY A 681 12.23 -43.14 36.18
CA GLY A 681 11.07 -43.77 36.81
C GLY A 681 9.86 -43.87 35.88
N LYS A 682 8.85 -44.65 36.26
CA LYS A 682 7.64 -44.89 35.44
C LYS A 682 6.35 -44.45 36.13
N GLN A 683 6.40 -44.08 37.42
CA GLN A 683 5.21 -43.75 38.19
C GLN A 683 4.48 -42.52 37.60
N GLY A 684 3.22 -42.69 37.20
CA GLY A 684 2.36 -41.62 36.65
C GLY A 684 2.77 -41.10 35.26
N LEU A 685 3.88 -41.57 34.70
CA LEU A 685 4.44 -41.03 33.45
C LEU A 685 3.52 -41.24 32.24
N LYS A 686 2.86 -42.40 32.16
CA LYS A 686 1.91 -42.70 31.07
C LYS A 686 0.74 -41.72 31.03
N ASP A 687 0.20 -41.37 32.20
CA ASP A 687 -0.95 -40.46 32.30
C ASP A 687 -0.52 -39.04 31.96
N ALA A 688 0.65 -38.59 32.43
CA ALA A 688 1.22 -37.29 32.08
C ALA A 688 1.51 -37.14 30.57
N ILE A 689 2.03 -38.19 29.92
CA ILE A 689 2.22 -38.21 28.46
C ILE A 689 0.87 -38.10 27.75
N MET A 690 -0.12 -38.89 28.18
CA MET A 690 -1.44 -38.89 27.56
C MET A 690 -2.16 -37.55 27.72
N GLU A 691 -2.11 -36.95 28.92
CA GLU A 691 -2.67 -35.64 29.18
C GLU A 691 -2.04 -34.58 28.26
N ARG A 692 -0.70 -34.58 28.17
CA ARG A 692 0.01 -33.63 27.33
C ARG A 692 -0.29 -33.82 25.83
N HIS A 693 -0.37 -35.07 25.39
CA HIS A 693 -0.77 -35.42 24.02
C HIS A 693 -2.17 -34.89 23.70
N LEU A 694 -3.16 -35.15 24.55
CA LEU A 694 -4.55 -34.70 24.35
C LEU A 694 -4.66 -33.17 24.35
N ARG A 695 -4.03 -32.48 25.31
CA ARG A 695 -4.08 -31.00 25.42
C ARG A 695 -3.49 -30.30 24.19
N SER A 696 -2.51 -30.93 23.54
CA SER A 696 -1.88 -30.43 22.31
C SER A 696 -2.66 -30.74 21.03
N GLY A 697 -3.91 -31.21 21.12
CA GLY A 697 -4.67 -31.65 19.95
C GLY A 697 -4.12 -32.92 19.31
N LYS A 698 -3.50 -33.79 20.12
CA LYS A 698 -2.82 -35.03 19.67
C LYS A 698 -1.60 -34.77 18.78
N ARG A 699 -1.03 -33.56 18.81
CA ARG A 699 0.13 -33.17 17.99
C ARG A 699 1.47 -33.51 18.64
N LEU A 700 1.58 -33.31 19.96
CA LEU A 700 2.80 -33.58 20.70
C LEU A 700 2.85 -35.03 21.18
N LEU A 701 4.05 -35.60 21.11
CA LEU A 701 4.35 -37.01 21.38
C LEU A 701 5.52 -37.09 22.37
N ASP A 702 5.66 -38.26 22.99
CA ASP A 702 6.92 -38.68 23.60
C ASP A 702 7.95 -38.94 22.49
N VAL A 703 8.96 -38.07 22.42
CA VAL A 703 9.99 -38.13 21.37
C VAL A 703 11.30 -38.74 21.88
N GLY A 704 11.39 -39.07 23.17
CA GLY A 704 12.63 -39.59 23.73
C GLY A 704 12.87 -39.20 25.18
N THR A 705 14.09 -39.46 25.65
CA THR A 705 14.55 -39.12 26.99
C THR A 705 15.83 -38.31 26.93
N TRP A 706 16.09 -37.54 27.97
CA TRP A 706 17.37 -36.86 28.13
C TRP A 706 17.98 -37.21 29.48
N HIS A 707 19.31 -37.12 29.56
CA HIS A 707 20.05 -37.17 30.82
C HIS A 707 21.32 -36.34 30.76
N SER A 708 21.92 -36.08 31.93
CA SER A 708 23.17 -35.33 32.04
C SER A 708 24.37 -36.24 32.25
N HIS A 709 25.54 -35.81 31.75
CA HIS A 709 26.84 -36.32 32.16
C HIS A 709 27.56 -35.26 33.01
N LEU A 710 28.24 -35.68 34.06
CA LEU A 710 28.98 -34.77 34.96
C LEU A 710 30.29 -34.21 34.36
N SER A 711 30.69 -34.70 33.19
CA SER A 711 31.91 -34.29 32.49
C SER A 711 31.69 -34.32 30.98
N GLU A 712 32.63 -33.76 30.22
CA GLU A 712 32.61 -33.70 28.75
C GLU A 712 32.89 -35.07 28.12
N GLN A 713 31.95 -35.98 28.31
CA GLN A 713 31.98 -37.34 27.76
C GLN A 713 30.78 -37.53 26.84
N GLY A 714 31.06 -38.02 25.63
CA GLY A 714 30.03 -38.44 24.69
C GLY A 714 29.25 -39.67 25.17
N PRO A 715 28.40 -40.25 24.30
CA PRO A 715 27.56 -41.38 24.65
C PRO A 715 28.36 -42.61 25.13
N SER A 716 27.98 -43.15 26.29
CA SER A 716 28.53 -44.38 26.84
C SER A 716 27.99 -45.64 26.14
N ALA A 717 28.60 -46.80 26.40
CA ALA A 717 28.06 -48.08 25.92
C ALA A 717 26.67 -48.39 26.50
N THR A 718 26.36 -47.88 27.69
CA THR A 718 25.03 -48.00 28.30
C THR A 718 24.02 -47.14 27.54
N ASP A 719 24.39 -45.92 27.14
CA ASP A 719 23.52 -45.02 26.38
C ASP A 719 23.12 -45.61 25.04
N TRP A 720 24.06 -46.20 24.31
CA TRP A 720 23.75 -46.91 23.06
C TRP A 720 22.82 -48.10 23.27
N ARG A 721 22.96 -48.82 24.38
CA ARG A 721 22.05 -49.92 24.75
C ARG A 721 20.65 -49.39 25.05
N THR A 722 20.55 -48.29 25.78
CA THR A 722 19.29 -47.61 26.09
C THR A 722 18.62 -47.09 24.82
N ALA A 723 19.37 -46.44 23.93
CA ALA A 723 18.86 -46.00 22.63
C ALA A 723 18.30 -47.17 21.80
N ARG A 724 18.95 -48.33 21.84
CA ARG A 724 18.46 -49.55 21.20
C ARG A 724 17.17 -50.09 21.83
N GLN A 725 17.05 -50.05 23.15
CA GLN A 725 15.83 -50.44 23.86
C GLN A 725 14.67 -49.48 23.57
N LEU A 726 14.90 -48.16 23.67
CA LEU A 726 13.93 -47.12 23.32
C LEU A 726 13.46 -47.28 21.87
N ALA A 727 14.40 -47.51 20.95
CA ALA A 727 14.07 -47.73 19.55
C ALA A 727 13.27 -49.02 19.33
N ALA A 728 13.31 -50.03 20.21
CA ALA A 728 12.52 -51.25 20.11
C ALA A 728 11.09 -51.08 20.66
N GLU A 729 10.95 -50.34 21.77
CA GLU A 729 9.67 -50.10 22.45
C GLU A 729 8.84 -48.99 21.80
N ARG A 730 9.49 -48.06 21.09
CA ARG A 730 8.86 -46.86 20.52
C ARG A 730 8.98 -46.86 19.00
N SER A 731 8.00 -46.24 18.33
CA SER A 731 8.13 -45.98 16.90
C SER A 731 9.19 -44.90 16.68
N PRO A 732 10.19 -45.12 15.80
CA PRO A 732 11.28 -44.19 15.62
C PRO A 732 10.85 -42.85 14.97
N PRO A 733 11.64 -41.79 15.19
CA PRO A 733 12.86 -41.77 16.03
C PRO A 733 12.55 -41.49 17.50
N ALA A 734 13.05 -42.36 18.39
CA ALA A 734 13.10 -42.11 19.83
C ALA A 734 14.53 -41.67 20.17
N VAL A 735 14.73 -40.38 20.38
CA VAL A 735 16.06 -39.79 20.56
C VAL A 735 16.49 -39.86 22.02
N LEU A 736 17.78 -40.14 22.25
CA LEU A 736 18.40 -39.99 23.56
C LEU A 736 19.30 -38.76 23.51
N LEU A 737 18.95 -37.73 24.28
CA LEU A 737 19.70 -36.48 24.39
C LEU A 737 20.61 -36.52 25.63
N ILE A 738 21.88 -36.23 25.46
CA ILE A 738 22.88 -36.20 26.52
C ILE A 738 23.37 -34.78 26.70
N ALA A 739 23.13 -34.22 27.88
CA ALA A 739 23.58 -32.89 28.26
C ALA A 739 24.89 -32.98 29.05
N THR A 740 25.98 -32.52 28.45
CA THR A 740 27.27 -32.36 29.15
C THR A 740 27.37 -30.94 29.73
N PRO A 741 28.39 -30.60 30.54
CA PRO A 741 28.52 -29.25 31.09
C PRO A 741 28.47 -28.12 30.05
N SER A 742 29.04 -28.32 28.85
CA SER A 742 29.11 -27.29 27.81
C SER A 742 28.34 -27.60 26.52
N VAL A 743 28.11 -28.87 26.17
CA VAL A 743 27.49 -29.25 24.89
C VAL A 743 26.34 -30.26 25.05
N TYR A 744 25.58 -30.42 23.97
CA TYR A 744 24.56 -31.47 23.84
C TYR A 744 24.99 -32.47 22.77
N CYS A 745 24.82 -33.76 23.08
CA CYS A 745 25.00 -34.86 22.14
C CYS A 745 23.66 -35.57 21.99
N SER A 746 23.30 -36.03 20.79
CA SER A 746 22.06 -36.78 20.61
C SER A 746 22.30 -38.04 19.79
N ILE A 747 21.71 -39.16 20.23
CA ILE A 747 21.84 -40.46 19.56
C ILE A 747 20.47 -41.08 19.29
N VAL A 748 20.39 -41.86 18.23
CA VAL A 748 19.27 -42.77 17.95
C VAL A 748 19.81 -44.12 17.49
N HIS A 749 19.10 -45.20 17.79
CA HIS A 749 19.40 -46.50 17.19
C HIS A 749 18.59 -46.68 15.91
N ASP A 750 19.26 -46.71 14.77
CA ASP A 750 18.65 -47.03 13.48
C ASP A 750 18.42 -48.54 13.39
N ARG A 751 17.17 -48.97 13.24
CA ARG A 751 16.81 -50.40 13.10
C ARG A 751 17.29 -51.00 11.76
N SER A 752 17.70 -50.17 10.80
CA SER A 752 18.16 -50.60 9.47
C SER A 752 19.68 -50.75 9.35
N ARG A 753 20.43 -50.42 10.41
CA ARG A 753 21.87 -50.65 10.57
C ARG A 753 22.12 -51.56 11.78
#